data_AF-A0A157S5F2-F1
#
_entry.id   AF-A0A157S5F2-F1
#
_cell.length_a   1.000
_cell.length_b   1.000
_cell.length_c   1.000
_cell.angle_alpha   90.00
_cell.angle_beta   90.00
_cell.angle_gamma   90.00
#
_symmetry.space_group_name_H-M   'P 1'
#
loop_
_entity.id
_entity.type
_entity.pdbx_description
1 polymer ?
#
loop_
_entity_poly.entity_id
_entity_poly.type
_entity_poly.pdbx_seq_one_letter_code
_entity_poly.pdbx_strand_id
1 'polypeptide(L)'
;MLIGASPTPKPIVTPDVDVARSSEVGGAESVCSEAPRTLHGVRDVVFVGVGSSTAYLLNGMNRQYAPDGHQPWTPGDHAEPGPYAGSVAIVGQQDAWAPAVRGRGVLNHQEEIVGQWGSGVPGHAPAYMGRDAFVEQNREQIGRARELGADVHEQALRSVERLDNGNFQVTLADGSKLETRQLILGMGAGPHSSVPNVQVARAALNELLARLPQDKGARLDAQQRSDLLGTDAGKRKAALDALELDGAARGELADAIGRIPMTRAERMLLNISYDHRDAVVAPRVMDLDSFMRLSENTDLAGKRVVVHGPNAGIDAVERAREKGARVDWLVRTTDPVLLDRNLLVHANEITPATEATADSMLVLRHVGDVAIARGEGDRPLHLTGTGLKGDPAPDLQADYYVYALGQDAEAPGAVLPCLGALARDLEPVYDNDQVFGDAAYKTVLGLQSKGSDSSKGLVIVGAAVAQIAPSVSHNYLERAARNALEASTFLAYPGYENGAALRRLITEGASKEAIMTAYETCRMEVGAFDAEVSVAGLTRPLDSLKSALGHLFEAREYFAARDPGKLGVALELENQTSTGVASVVVSPQLGTVKAASAALAGIMPAYVSHGQANFTSDDRTMLRAYLAETRDGLGDADAERFVQEVISTRHLKRADFVDKAADALCGAAGAQAFVQDGLSPGLRDAVRAYHAGNEEDGAPALRMAVVRELNQDIDEGRVDTPVRGVPDSVRRAYEARLDRLASGAQPSTPMVLDWVLRTPVAAVPLTGFA
;
A
#
# COMPACT_ATOMS: atom_id res chain seq x y z
N MET A 1 24.18 -20.66 -4.14
CA MET A 1 25.31 -19.69 -4.09
C MET A 1 25.31 -19.15 -2.67
N LEU A 2 26.42 -19.28 -1.93
CA LEU A 2 26.50 -18.81 -0.54
C LEU A 2 26.07 -17.35 -0.48
N ILE A 3 25.03 -17.07 0.30
CA ILE A 3 24.59 -15.72 0.68
C ILE A 3 25.84 -15.00 1.17
N GLY A 4 26.40 -14.15 0.31
CA GLY A 4 27.51 -13.30 0.68
C GLY A 4 27.01 -12.41 1.80
N ALA A 5 27.59 -12.58 2.98
CA ALA A 5 27.43 -11.68 4.11
C ALA A 5 27.91 -10.28 3.71
N SER A 6 27.05 -9.53 3.00
CA SER A 6 26.89 -8.10 3.27
C SER A 6 26.45 -7.99 4.73
N PRO A 7 26.89 -6.98 5.48
CA PRO A 7 26.56 -6.88 6.90
C PRO A 7 25.05 -6.97 6.99
N THR A 8 24.54 -8.04 7.61
CA THR A 8 23.18 -8.08 8.12
C THR A 8 22.97 -6.70 8.73
N PRO A 9 22.02 -5.87 8.25
CA PRO A 9 21.60 -4.76 9.05
C PRO A 9 21.25 -5.41 10.39
N LYS A 10 21.90 -4.97 11.47
CA LYS A 10 21.42 -5.36 12.79
C LYS A 10 19.90 -5.11 12.73
N PRO A 11 19.06 -6.05 13.20
CA PRO A 11 17.65 -5.73 13.45
C PRO A 11 17.62 -4.39 14.20
N ILE A 12 16.56 -3.59 14.06
CA ILE A 12 16.34 -2.40 14.93
C ILE A 12 16.89 -2.78 16.30
N VAL A 13 18.01 -2.17 16.69
CA VAL A 13 18.76 -2.66 17.84
C VAL A 13 17.82 -2.46 19.01
N THR A 14 17.42 -3.59 19.58
CA THR A 14 17.11 -3.77 21.00
C THR A 14 17.81 -2.68 21.80
N PRO A 15 17.16 -1.92 22.68
CA PRO A 15 17.86 -0.94 23.50
C PRO A 15 19.09 -1.61 24.12
N ASP A 16 20.29 -1.16 23.74
CA ASP A 16 21.52 -1.58 24.40
C ASP A 16 21.39 -1.04 25.83
N VAL A 17 21.04 -1.93 26.76
CA VAL A 17 20.90 -1.59 28.19
C VAL A 17 22.30 -1.36 28.75
N ASP A 18 22.85 -0.18 28.48
CA ASP A 18 23.99 0.33 29.24
C ASP A 18 23.48 0.71 30.63
N VAL A 19 23.58 -0.24 31.56
CA VAL A 19 23.36 -0.02 33.00
C VAL A 19 24.51 0.84 33.53
N ALA A 20 24.47 2.14 33.24
CA ALA A 20 25.31 3.13 33.90
C ALA A 20 24.64 3.52 35.23
N ARG A 21 25.02 2.81 36.29
CA ARG A 21 24.80 3.24 37.67
C ARG A 21 25.46 4.60 37.90
N SER A 22 24.67 5.63 38.20
CA SER A 22 25.13 6.76 39.01
C SER A 22 24.13 7.00 40.15
N SER A 23 24.43 6.36 41.27
CA SER A 23 23.99 6.80 42.57
C SER A 23 24.62 8.15 42.86
N GLU A 24 23.82 9.20 43.03
CA GLU A 24 24.15 10.26 43.98
C GLU A 24 22.90 10.99 44.47
N VAL A 25 22.82 11.03 45.79
CA VAL A 25 21.76 11.59 46.62
C VAL A 25 22.00 13.10 46.76
N GLY A 26 20.96 13.93 46.59
CA GLY A 26 21.05 15.33 46.98
C GLY A 26 19.81 16.18 46.74
N GLY A 27 19.03 16.39 47.80
CA GLY A 27 18.39 17.67 48.13
C GLY A 27 17.15 18.10 47.35
N ALA A 28 15.99 18.01 47.98
CA ALA A 28 14.76 18.68 47.55
C ALA A 28 14.84 20.19 47.81
N GLU A 29 14.40 21.01 46.85
CA GLU A 29 13.74 22.29 47.11
C GLU A 29 12.74 22.60 45.98
N SER A 30 11.56 23.06 46.40
CA SER A 30 10.35 23.28 45.59
C SER A 30 10.26 24.75 45.16
N VAL A 31 10.09 25.03 43.87
CA VAL A 31 9.51 26.30 43.39
C VAL A 31 8.65 26.07 42.14
N CYS A 32 7.39 26.48 42.22
CA CYS A 32 6.45 26.59 41.11
C CYS A 32 6.94 27.57 40.02
N SER A 33 7.04 27.09 38.78
CA SER A 33 6.62 27.83 37.59
C SER A 33 6.26 26.84 36.47
N GLU A 34 5.10 27.02 35.85
CA GLU A 34 4.64 26.20 34.72
C GLU A 34 5.46 26.51 33.46
N ALA A 35 6.53 25.73 33.26
CA ALA A 35 7.13 25.51 31.95
C ALA A 35 6.56 24.22 31.35
N PRO A 36 6.42 24.09 30.01
CA PRO A 36 6.00 22.83 29.38
C PRO A 36 6.94 21.71 29.82
N ARG A 37 6.39 20.72 30.53
CA ARG A 37 7.15 19.58 31.07
C ARG A 37 7.76 18.80 29.90
N THR A 38 9.08 18.85 29.75
CA THR A 38 9.83 17.82 29.03
C THR A 38 9.72 16.54 29.84
N LEU A 39 9.02 15.54 29.32
CA LEU A 39 9.01 14.20 29.91
C LEU A 39 10.43 13.63 29.74
N HIS A 40 11.12 13.32 30.84
CA HIS A 40 12.56 13.08 30.86
C HIS A 40 13.01 11.90 29.95
N GLY A 41 14.13 12.10 29.24
CA GLY A 41 14.87 11.12 28.43
C GLY A 41 14.63 11.22 26.92
N VAL A 42 15.70 11.17 26.10
CA VAL A 42 15.59 11.00 24.65
C VAL A 42 15.12 9.58 24.38
N ARG A 43 13.96 9.43 23.72
CA ARG A 43 13.43 8.12 23.32
C ARG A 43 14.21 7.57 22.14
N ASP A 44 14.42 6.27 22.11
CA ASP A 44 14.98 5.60 20.93
C ASP A 44 14.02 5.72 19.76
N VAL A 45 12.73 5.43 20.00
CA VAL A 45 11.69 5.51 18.98
C VAL A 45 10.39 6.09 19.52
N VAL A 46 9.77 6.98 18.73
CA VAL A 46 8.40 7.45 18.93
C VAL A 46 7.54 7.02 17.75
N PHE A 47 6.46 6.31 18.03
CA PHE A 47 5.40 6.01 17.07
C PHE A 47 4.31 7.06 17.15
N VAL A 48 3.84 7.57 16.01
CA VAL A 48 2.70 8.48 15.94
C VAL A 48 1.58 7.88 15.09
N GLY A 49 0.42 7.73 15.70
CA GLY A 49 -0.73 6.99 15.19
C GLY A 49 -0.95 5.72 16.01
N VAL A 50 -2.21 5.41 16.32
CA VAL A 50 -2.63 4.21 17.07
C VAL A 50 -3.47 3.24 16.24
N GLY A 51 -3.37 3.36 14.91
CA GLY A 51 -4.05 2.48 13.97
C GLY A 51 -3.17 1.33 13.48
N SER A 52 -3.66 0.65 12.45
CA SER A 52 -3.05 -0.57 11.92
C SER A 52 -1.57 -0.43 11.57
N SER A 53 -1.14 0.67 10.96
CA SER A 53 0.27 0.85 10.55
C SER A 53 1.23 0.73 11.74
N THR A 54 0.89 1.37 12.86
CA THR A 54 1.67 1.29 14.10
C THR A 54 1.54 -0.08 14.74
N ALA A 55 0.32 -0.61 14.80
CA ALA A 55 0.08 -1.93 15.39
C ALA A 55 0.86 -3.04 14.66
N TYR A 56 0.97 -3.01 13.33
CA TYR A 56 1.74 -3.97 12.54
C TYR A 56 3.23 -3.95 12.90
N LEU A 57 3.82 -2.77 13.04
CA LEU A 57 5.22 -2.61 13.47
C LEU A 57 5.42 -3.09 14.90
N LEU A 58 4.53 -2.70 15.81
CA LEU A 58 4.57 -3.13 17.21
C LEU A 58 4.38 -4.63 17.35
N ASN A 59 3.54 -5.28 16.55
CA ASN A 59 3.37 -6.74 16.58
C ASN A 59 4.70 -7.46 16.30
N GLY A 60 5.47 -6.98 15.33
CA GLY A 60 6.82 -7.49 15.07
C GLY A 60 7.76 -7.32 16.27
N MET A 61 7.78 -6.13 16.87
CA MET A 61 8.63 -5.82 18.02
C MET A 61 8.22 -6.59 19.29
N ASN A 62 6.92 -6.63 19.59
CA ASN A 62 6.35 -7.28 20.78
C ASN A 62 6.64 -8.79 20.78
N ARG A 63 6.58 -9.44 19.62
CA ARG A 63 6.80 -10.89 19.49
C ARG A 63 8.20 -11.35 19.89
N GLN A 64 9.20 -10.47 19.82
CA GLN A 64 10.56 -10.81 20.28
C GLN A 64 10.57 -11.17 21.77
N TYR A 65 9.62 -10.61 22.53
CA TYR A 65 9.47 -10.76 23.97
C TYR A 65 8.31 -11.67 24.39
N ALA A 66 7.63 -12.30 23.43
CA ALA A 66 6.59 -13.28 23.73
C ALA A 66 7.18 -14.56 24.36
N PRO A 67 6.39 -15.40 25.07
CA PRO A 67 6.89 -16.62 25.70
C PRO A 67 7.58 -17.61 24.74
N ASP A 68 7.20 -17.58 23.46
CA ASP A 68 7.75 -18.35 22.35
C ASP A 68 8.78 -17.58 21.50
N GLY A 69 9.12 -16.35 21.90
CA GLY A 69 10.09 -15.49 21.23
C GLY A 69 11.55 -15.84 21.54
N HIS A 70 12.48 -15.18 20.85
CA HIS A 70 13.91 -15.36 21.08
C HIS A 70 14.40 -14.80 22.43
N GLN A 71 13.66 -13.86 23.03
CA GLN A 71 13.98 -13.24 24.31
C GLN A 71 12.71 -13.10 25.16
N PRO A 72 12.10 -14.21 25.63
CA PRO A 72 10.82 -14.17 26.32
C PRO A 72 10.91 -13.29 27.57
N TRP A 73 9.91 -12.42 27.75
CA TRP A 73 9.78 -11.57 28.92
C TRP A 73 8.50 -11.90 29.66
N THR A 74 8.62 -12.29 30.93
CA THR A 74 7.49 -12.51 31.83
C THR A 74 7.47 -11.44 32.92
N PRO A 75 6.34 -10.75 33.16
CA PRO A 75 6.18 -9.89 34.33
C PRO A 75 6.47 -10.68 35.61
N GLY A 76 7.51 -10.27 36.35
CA GLY A 76 7.91 -10.87 37.63
C GLY A 76 9.19 -11.70 37.63
N ASP A 77 9.68 -12.18 36.48
CA ASP A 77 10.96 -12.92 36.38
C ASP A 77 12.18 -11.98 36.21
N HIS A 78 11.93 -10.74 35.82
CA HIS A 78 12.94 -9.68 35.67
C HIS A 78 12.67 -8.55 36.67
N ALA A 79 13.73 -7.92 37.20
CA ALA A 79 13.58 -6.68 37.94
C ALA A 79 13.06 -5.60 36.99
N GLU A 80 11.94 -4.96 37.33
CA GLU A 80 11.46 -3.77 36.62
C GLU A 80 12.61 -2.76 36.41
N PRO A 81 12.65 -2.06 35.27
CA PRO A 81 11.53 -1.85 34.34
C PRO A 81 11.55 -2.76 33.08
N GLY A 82 10.40 -2.85 32.38
CA GLY A 82 10.25 -3.64 31.15
C GLY A 82 11.13 -3.14 29.98
N PRO A 83 11.29 -3.96 28.92
CA PRO A 83 12.28 -3.71 27.86
C PRO A 83 12.04 -2.43 27.03
N TYR A 84 10.85 -1.85 27.06
CA TYR A 84 10.53 -0.59 26.36
C TYR A 84 10.62 0.65 27.24
N ALA A 85 10.79 0.48 28.55
CA ALA A 85 10.75 1.57 29.50
C ALA A 85 11.82 2.63 29.22
N GLY A 86 11.38 3.88 29.04
CA GLY A 86 12.25 5.01 28.75
C GLY A 86 12.76 5.09 27.31
N SER A 87 12.54 4.06 26.49
CA SER A 87 13.04 3.96 25.10
C SER A 87 11.94 4.13 24.05
N VAL A 88 10.73 3.62 24.29
CA VAL A 88 9.63 3.63 23.31
C VAL A 88 8.50 4.52 23.81
N ALA A 89 7.98 5.39 22.92
CA ALA A 89 6.71 6.06 23.15
C ALA A 89 5.75 5.92 21.97
N ILE A 90 4.45 5.93 22.26
CA ILE A 90 3.37 5.81 21.28
C ILE A 90 2.42 7.00 21.49
N VAL A 91 2.17 7.76 20.43
CA VAL A 91 1.35 8.98 20.45
C VAL A 91 0.15 8.80 19.54
N GLY A 92 -1.06 9.05 20.04
CA GLY A 92 -2.25 9.17 19.21
C GLY A 92 -3.55 9.10 20.01
N GLN A 93 -4.59 9.78 19.53
CA GLN A 93 -5.88 9.86 20.23
C GLN A 93 -6.81 8.69 19.92
N GLN A 94 -6.94 8.34 18.64
CA GLN A 94 -7.96 7.40 18.19
C GLN A 94 -7.49 6.65 16.95
N ASP A 95 -7.83 5.36 16.87
CA ASP A 95 -7.63 4.56 15.67
C ASP A 95 -8.50 5.11 14.54
N ALA A 96 -7.91 5.33 13.36
CA ALA A 96 -8.62 5.81 12.18
C ALA A 96 -9.73 4.85 11.73
N TRP A 97 -9.66 3.57 12.10
CA TRP A 97 -10.70 2.57 11.83
C TRP A 97 -11.76 2.49 12.92
N ALA A 98 -11.63 3.22 14.04
CA ALA A 98 -12.61 3.20 15.10
C ALA A 98 -14.02 3.56 14.57
N PRO A 99 -15.09 2.93 15.07
CA PRO A 99 -16.46 3.22 14.64
C PRO A 99 -16.87 4.68 14.81
N ALA A 100 -16.32 5.36 15.82
CA ALA A 100 -16.57 6.78 16.04
C ALA A 100 -15.94 7.67 14.94
N VAL A 101 -14.92 7.17 14.23
CA VAL A 101 -14.26 7.88 13.12
C VAL A 101 -14.91 7.51 11.80
N ARG A 102 -14.96 6.23 11.45
CA ARG A 102 -15.39 5.74 10.12
C ARG A 102 -16.73 5.00 10.08
N GLY A 103 -17.49 5.03 11.17
CA GLY A 103 -18.73 4.26 11.30
C GLY A 103 -18.48 2.76 11.50
N ARG A 104 -19.53 2.03 11.89
CA ARG A 104 -19.49 0.57 12.01
C ARG A 104 -19.52 -0.10 10.63
N GLY A 105 -19.03 -1.34 10.54
CA GLY A 105 -19.07 -2.13 9.33
C GLY A 105 -18.00 -3.22 9.28
N VAL A 106 -17.78 -3.77 8.09
CA VAL A 106 -16.67 -4.68 7.78
C VAL A 106 -15.56 -3.93 7.05
N LEU A 107 -14.36 -4.49 7.07
CA LEU A 107 -13.31 -4.14 6.11
C LEU A 107 -13.55 -4.98 4.86
N ASN A 108 -13.32 -4.41 3.68
CA ASN A 108 -13.38 -5.13 2.40
C ASN A 108 -12.18 -6.10 2.21
N HIS A 109 -11.77 -6.79 3.27
CA HIS A 109 -10.63 -7.69 3.35
C HIS A 109 -10.98 -8.87 4.25
N GLN A 110 -10.58 -10.07 3.84
CA GLN A 110 -10.77 -11.29 4.63
C GLN A 110 -9.93 -11.24 5.91
N GLU A 111 -10.45 -11.81 7.00
CA GLU A 111 -9.81 -11.78 8.32
C GLU A 111 -8.37 -12.31 8.27
N GLU A 112 -8.15 -13.42 7.58
CA GLU A 112 -6.85 -14.06 7.37
C GLU A 112 -5.78 -13.16 6.71
N ILE A 113 -6.20 -12.11 6.00
CA ILE A 113 -5.31 -11.21 5.26
C ILE A 113 -4.84 -10.05 6.14
N VAL A 114 -5.71 -9.56 7.01
CA VAL A 114 -5.48 -8.34 7.81
C VAL A 114 -5.35 -8.60 9.31
N GLY A 115 -5.79 -9.76 9.81
CA GLY A 115 -5.79 -10.18 11.21
C GLY A 115 -4.49 -10.87 11.65
N GLN A 116 -3.33 -10.32 11.33
CA GLN A 116 -2.03 -11.00 11.52
C GLN A 116 -1.42 -10.86 12.92
N TRP A 117 -2.21 -10.93 14.00
CA TRP A 117 -1.81 -10.54 15.35
C TRP A 117 -1.48 -11.71 16.31
N GLY A 118 -1.85 -12.94 15.94
CA GLY A 118 -1.58 -14.16 16.70
C GLY A 118 -0.13 -14.67 16.58
N SER A 119 0.27 -15.70 17.33
CA SER A 119 1.62 -16.29 17.26
C SER A 119 1.84 -17.21 16.04
N GLY A 120 0.77 -17.71 15.41
CA GLY A 120 0.82 -18.59 14.23
C GLY A 120 0.32 -17.95 12.93
N VAL A 121 0.43 -18.67 11.81
CA VAL A 121 -0.21 -18.30 10.53
C VAL A 121 -1.73 -18.23 10.72
N PRO A 122 -2.40 -17.14 10.31
CA PRO A 122 -3.86 -17.10 10.28
C PRO A 122 -4.41 -18.27 9.44
N GLY A 123 -5.30 -19.07 10.03
CA GLY A 123 -6.02 -20.12 9.30
C GLY A 123 -6.94 -19.55 8.23
N HIS A 124 -7.41 -20.39 7.31
CA HIS A 124 -8.30 -19.89 6.27
C HIS A 124 -9.61 -19.36 6.88
N ALA A 125 -9.92 -18.09 6.67
CA ALA A 125 -11.13 -17.44 7.17
C ALA A 125 -11.83 -16.75 6.00
N PRO A 126 -12.92 -17.34 5.45
CA PRO A 126 -13.60 -16.72 4.32
C PRO A 126 -14.24 -15.39 4.70
N ALA A 127 -14.58 -15.20 5.99
CA ALA A 127 -15.26 -14.03 6.54
C ALA A 127 -14.43 -12.74 6.42
N TYR A 128 -15.12 -11.63 6.21
CA TYR A 128 -14.53 -10.30 6.25
C TYR A 128 -14.27 -9.86 7.68
N MET A 129 -13.15 -9.17 7.84
CA MET A 129 -12.76 -8.62 9.14
C MET A 129 -13.78 -7.56 9.57
N GLY A 130 -14.47 -7.81 10.69
CA GLY A 130 -15.29 -6.80 11.34
C GLY A 130 -14.42 -5.62 11.77
N ARG A 131 -14.85 -4.38 11.49
CA ARG A 131 -14.07 -3.19 11.82
C ARG A 131 -13.79 -3.06 13.31
N ASP A 132 -14.78 -3.39 14.15
CA ASP A 132 -14.65 -3.40 15.61
C ASP A 132 -13.57 -4.40 16.06
N ALA A 133 -13.58 -5.61 15.50
CA ALA A 133 -12.60 -6.64 15.78
C ALA A 133 -11.19 -6.22 15.34
N PHE A 134 -11.06 -5.58 14.17
CA PHE A 134 -9.78 -5.07 13.68
C PHE A 134 -9.19 -3.98 14.60
N VAL A 135 -10.03 -3.05 15.05
CA VAL A 135 -9.63 -1.99 15.98
C VAL A 135 -9.23 -2.57 17.33
N GLU A 136 -9.93 -3.61 17.80
CA GLU A 136 -9.56 -4.30 19.03
C GLU A 136 -8.19 -4.96 18.90
N GLN A 137 -7.94 -5.67 17.79
CA GLN A 137 -6.65 -6.29 17.53
C GLN A 137 -5.50 -5.26 17.43
N ASN A 138 -5.74 -4.09 16.83
CA ASN A 138 -4.76 -2.99 16.85
C ASN A 138 -4.48 -2.53 18.29
N ARG A 139 -5.53 -2.37 19.10
CA ARG A 139 -5.44 -1.95 20.50
C ARG A 139 -4.68 -2.97 21.34
N GLU A 140 -4.88 -4.26 21.10
CA GLU A 140 -4.14 -5.34 21.80
C GLU A 140 -2.62 -5.19 21.61
N GLN A 141 -2.15 -4.86 20.40
CA GLN A 141 -0.71 -4.69 20.17
C GLN A 141 -0.13 -3.46 20.89
N ILE A 142 -0.91 -2.38 20.97
CA ILE A 142 -0.53 -1.20 21.76
C ILE A 142 -0.57 -1.52 23.26
N GLY A 143 -1.54 -2.32 23.70
CA GLY A 143 -1.64 -2.82 25.07
C GLY A 143 -0.42 -3.65 25.47
N ARG A 144 -0.01 -4.60 24.61
CA ARG A 144 1.22 -5.39 24.82
C ARG A 144 2.46 -4.52 24.90
N ALA A 145 2.60 -3.52 24.02
CA ALA A 145 3.72 -2.59 24.09
C ALA A 145 3.75 -1.81 25.42
N ARG A 146 2.58 -1.42 25.93
CA ARG A 146 2.43 -0.78 27.25
C ARG A 146 2.85 -1.72 28.38
N GLU A 147 2.47 -2.99 28.33
CA GLU A 147 2.90 -4.02 29.30
C GLU A 147 4.42 -4.22 29.30
N LEU A 148 5.06 -4.11 28.13
CA LEU A 148 6.52 -4.13 27.96
C LEU A 148 7.21 -2.82 28.40
N GLY A 149 6.45 -1.80 28.82
CA GLY A 149 6.98 -0.55 29.37
C GLY A 149 6.96 0.66 28.44
N ALA A 150 6.31 0.61 27.27
CA ALA A 150 6.20 1.77 26.38
C ALA A 150 5.32 2.87 26.98
N ASP A 151 5.75 4.13 26.81
CA ASP A 151 4.96 5.30 27.21
C ASP A 151 3.86 5.59 26.18
N VAL A 152 2.59 5.56 26.59
CA VAL A 152 1.47 5.82 25.67
C VAL A 152 0.82 7.17 25.98
N HIS A 153 0.80 8.05 24.99
CA HIS A 153 0.24 9.40 25.07
C HIS A 153 -1.01 9.53 24.19
N GLU A 154 -2.17 9.69 24.83
CA GLU A 154 -3.47 9.87 24.16
C GLU A 154 -3.66 11.32 23.69
N GLN A 155 -2.73 11.82 22.88
CA GLN A 155 -2.69 13.18 22.37
C GLN A 155 -2.51 13.22 20.86
N ALA A 156 -3.06 14.25 20.21
CA ALA A 156 -2.82 14.47 18.79
C ALA A 156 -1.42 15.06 18.58
N LEU A 157 -0.80 14.69 17.46
CA LEU A 157 0.41 15.36 17.00
C LEU A 157 0.08 16.79 16.58
N ARG A 158 0.88 17.75 17.04
CA ARG A 158 0.79 19.14 16.59
C ARG A 158 1.87 19.49 15.58
N SER A 159 3.12 19.20 15.90
CA SER A 159 4.26 19.46 15.02
C SER A 159 5.45 18.56 15.30
N VAL A 160 6.32 18.44 14.30
CA VAL A 160 7.61 17.76 14.37
C VAL A 160 8.69 18.73 13.90
N GLU A 161 9.77 18.79 14.66
CA GLU A 161 10.94 19.60 14.32
C GLU A 161 12.21 18.74 14.43
N ARG A 162 13.16 18.91 13.51
CA ARG A 162 14.50 18.33 13.64
C ARG A 162 15.35 19.31 14.44
N LEU A 163 15.95 18.82 15.51
CA LEU A 163 16.85 19.57 16.40
C LEU A 163 18.28 19.59 15.83
N ASP A 164 19.11 20.51 16.32
CA ASP A 164 20.51 20.68 15.88
C ASP A 164 21.38 19.44 16.13
N ASN A 165 21.03 18.63 17.14
CA ASN A 165 21.69 17.36 17.45
C ASN A 165 21.27 16.20 16.52
N GLY A 166 20.38 16.45 15.56
CA GLY A 166 19.85 15.46 14.62
C GLY A 166 18.63 14.68 15.12
N ASN A 167 18.26 14.80 16.40
CA ASN A 167 17.05 14.21 16.98
C ASN A 167 15.80 14.96 16.52
N PHE A 168 14.63 14.39 16.80
CA PHE A 168 13.33 14.98 16.50
C PHE A 168 12.61 15.38 17.79
N GLN A 169 12.08 16.59 17.83
CA GLN A 169 11.12 17.02 18.84
C GLN A 169 9.71 16.85 18.30
N VAL A 170 8.91 16.07 19.03
CA VAL A 170 7.50 15.83 18.78
C VAL A 170 6.71 16.70 19.76
N THR A 171 5.95 17.66 19.24
CA THR A 171 5.07 18.51 20.05
C THR A 171 3.64 18.01 19.96
N LEU A 172 3.02 17.77 21.11
CA LEU A 172 1.65 17.26 21.22
C LEU A 172 0.64 18.41 21.36
N ALA A 173 -0.65 18.10 21.18
CA ALA A 173 -1.73 19.07 21.26
C ALA A 173 -1.85 19.77 22.62
N ASP A 174 -1.53 19.08 23.71
CA ASP A 174 -1.49 19.63 25.07
C ASP A 174 -0.23 20.47 25.36
N GLY A 175 0.67 20.62 24.38
CA GLY A 175 1.92 21.36 24.49
C GLY A 175 3.07 20.56 25.10
N SER A 176 2.86 19.31 25.50
CA SER A 176 3.95 18.42 25.90
C SER A 176 4.89 18.12 24.73
N LYS A 177 6.13 17.80 25.07
CA LYS A 177 7.22 17.61 24.11
C LYS A 177 7.96 16.32 24.41
N LEU A 178 8.16 15.52 23.37
CA LEU A 178 8.98 14.31 23.39
C LEU A 178 10.19 14.53 22.47
N GLU A 179 11.37 14.08 22.87
CA GLU A 179 12.56 14.05 22.01
C GLU A 179 12.87 12.60 21.64
N THR A 180 13.23 12.35 20.37
CA THR A 180 13.54 11.01 19.89
C THR A 180 14.62 10.96 18.82
N ARG A 181 15.37 9.86 18.79
CA ARG A 181 16.32 9.56 17.70
C ARG A 181 15.59 9.14 16.42
N GLN A 182 14.56 8.32 16.56
CA GLN A 182 13.76 7.80 15.45
C GLN A 182 12.27 8.11 15.62
N LEU A 183 11.66 8.67 14.57
CA LEU A 183 10.24 8.99 14.54
C LEU A 183 9.54 8.20 13.45
N ILE A 184 8.51 7.44 13.82
CA ILE A 184 7.70 6.65 12.88
C ILE A 184 6.29 7.23 12.82
N LEU A 185 5.90 7.73 11.65
CA LEU A 185 4.59 8.33 11.38
C LEU A 185 3.68 7.31 10.69
N GLY A 186 2.81 6.68 11.48
CA GLY A 186 1.80 5.70 11.08
C GLY A 186 0.35 6.20 11.22
N MET A 187 0.14 7.52 11.28
CA MET A 187 -1.13 8.18 11.60
C MET A 187 -2.24 8.11 10.53
N GLY A 188 -2.01 7.43 9.40
CA GLY A 188 -2.96 7.35 8.28
C GLY A 188 -2.93 8.59 7.38
N ALA A 189 -3.77 8.64 6.34
CA ALA A 189 -3.69 9.68 5.30
C ALA A 189 -4.57 10.92 5.55
N GLY A 190 -5.03 11.14 6.78
CA GLY A 190 -5.87 12.28 7.16
C GLY A 190 -7.37 12.08 6.89
N PRO A 191 -8.19 13.13 7.12
CA PRO A 191 -9.63 13.10 6.85
C PRO A 191 -9.93 13.04 5.34
N HIS A 192 -11.17 12.69 4.97
CA HIS A 192 -11.59 12.78 3.56
C HIS A 192 -11.67 14.25 3.08
N SER A 193 -11.29 14.46 1.82
CA SER A 193 -11.25 15.77 1.16
C SER A 193 -12.60 16.52 1.24
N SER A 194 -12.59 17.84 1.47
CA SER A 194 -13.80 18.62 1.77
C SER A 194 -14.37 19.37 0.54
N VAL A 195 -15.50 18.91 0.00
CA VAL A 195 -16.26 19.67 -1.01
C VAL A 195 -16.80 21.03 -0.48
N PRO A 196 -17.24 21.16 0.79
CA PRO A 196 -17.60 22.47 1.35
C PRO A 196 -16.50 23.52 1.23
N ASN A 197 -15.24 23.15 1.51
CA ASN A 197 -14.09 24.06 1.40
C ASN A 197 -13.89 24.54 -0.05
N VAL A 198 -14.13 23.67 -1.03
CA VAL A 198 -14.11 24.03 -2.46
C VAL A 198 -15.15 25.09 -2.79
N GLN A 199 -16.36 25.01 -2.21
CA GLN A 199 -17.40 26.03 -2.44
C GLN A 199 -17.04 27.37 -1.79
N VAL A 200 -16.42 27.35 -0.60
CA VAL A 200 -15.89 28.55 0.04
C VAL A 200 -14.79 29.19 -0.81
N ALA A 201 -13.87 28.40 -1.36
CA ALA A 201 -12.82 28.88 -2.26
C ALA A 201 -13.38 29.47 -3.57
N ARG A 202 -14.42 28.84 -4.15
CA ARG A 202 -15.15 29.40 -5.32
C ARG A 202 -15.81 30.73 -5.00
N ALA A 203 -16.42 30.87 -3.82
CA ALA A 203 -16.99 32.15 -3.40
C ALA A 203 -15.92 33.24 -3.26
N ALA A 204 -14.78 32.91 -2.63
CA ALA A 204 -13.64 33.82 -2.51
C ALA A 204 -13.08 34.24 -3.88
N LEU A 205 -12.96 33.31 -4.83
CA LEU A 205 -12.57 33.63 -6.20
C LEU A 205 -13.56 34.59 -6.86
N ASN A 206 -14.86 34.33 -6.74
CA ASN A 206 -15.89 35.20 -7.33
C ASN A 206 -15.84 36.62 -6.73
N GLU A 207 -15.54 36.77 -5.44
CA GLU A 207 -15.33 38.08 -4.82
C GLU A 207 -14.09 38.80 -5.37
N LEU A 208 -13.00 38.08 -5.63
CA LEU A 208 -11.82 38.67 -6.29
C LEU A 208 -12.13 39.11 -7.72
N LEU A 209 -12.80 38.25 -8.50
CA LEU A 209 -13.17 38.52 -9.88
C LEU A 209 -14.15 39.70 -10.00
N ALA A 210 -15.06 39.87 -9.04
CA ALA A 210 -16.02 40.97 -9.00
C ALA A 210 -15.36 42.35 -8.74
N ARG A 211 -14.12 42.38 -8.20
CA ARG A 211 -13.36 43.62 -7.99
C ARG A 211 -12.58 44.07 -9.23
N LEU A 212 -12.54 43.25 -10.28
CA LEU A 212 -11.85 43.59 -11.51
C LEU A 212 -12.61 44.69 -12.27
N PRO A 213 -11.90 45.62 -12.93
CA PRO A 213 -12.55 46.69 -13.69
C PRO A 213 -13.34 46.14 -14.88
N GLN A 214 -14.37 46.89 -15.29
CA GLN A 214 -15.15 46.67 -16.52
C GLN A 214 -15.76 45.26 -16.63
N ASP A 215 -16.16 44.67 -15.50
CA ASP A 215 -16.76 43.33 -15.44
C ASP A 215 -15.89 42.24 -16.10
N LYS A 216 -14.57 42.44 -16.19
CA LYS A 216 -13.65 41.47 -16.81
C LYS A 216 -13.79 40.07 -16.21
N GLY A 217 -14.04 39.98 -14.90
CA GLY A 217 -14.31 38.71 -14.22
C GLY A 217 -15.57 37.98 -14.71
N ALA A 218 -16.59 38.70 -15.17
CA ALA A 218 -17.83 38.11 -15.70
C ALA A 218 -17.64 37.44 -17.07
N ARG A 219 -16.56 37.77 -17.80
CA ARG A 219 -16.22 37.17 -19.10
C ARG A 219 -15.81 35.71 -19.00
N LEU A 220 -15.36 35.27 -17.82
CA LEU A 220 -14.96 33.88 -17.61
C LEU A 220 -16.19 32.98 -17.47
N ASP A 221 -16.20 31.89 -18.23
CA ASP A 221 -17.16 30.81 -18.05
C ASP A 221 -16.87 29.98 -16.78
N ALA A 222 -17.76 29.04 -16.47
CA ALA A 222 -17.61 28.19 -15.28
C ALA A 222 -16.35 27.32 -15.30
N GLN A 223 -15.95 26.82 -16.46
CA GLN A 223 -14.76 25.98 -16.61
C GLN A 223 -13.48 26.81 -16.42
N GLN A 224 -13.41 28.00 -17.02
CA GLN A 224 -12.28 28.91 -16.86
C GLN A 224 -12.12 29.37 -15.41
N ARG A 225 -13.22 29.64 -14.69
CA ARG A 225 -13.16 29.93 -13.25
C ARG A 225 -12.66 28.73 -12.44
N SER A 226 -13.09 27.52 -12.80
CA SER A 226 -12.56 26.29 -12.20
C SER A 226 -11.06 26.14 -12.49
N ASP A 227 -10.62 26.40 -13.72
CA ASP A 227 -9.22 26.30 -14.14
C ASP A 227 -8.31 27.29 -13.39
N LEU A 228 -8.84 28.46 -12.97
CA LEU A 228 -8.11 29.39 -12.10
C LEU A 228 -7.73 28.76 -10.75
N LEU A 229 -8.61 27.92 -10.17
CA LEU A 229 -8.36 27.21 -8.90
C LEU A 229 -7.66 25.86 -9.10
N GLY A 230 -7.77 25.27 -10.30
CA GLY A 230 -7.26 23.95 -10.63
C GLY A 230 -5.74 23.82 -10.61
N THR A 231 -5.21 22.60 -10.74
CA THR A 231 -3.77 22.30 -10.65
C THR A 231 -3.02 22.43 -11.97
N ASP A 232 -3.71 22.55 -13.10
CA ASP A 232 -3.11 22.64 -14.43
C ASP A 232 -2.64 24.08 -14.70
N ALA A 233 -1.31 24.27 -14.70
CA ALA A 233 -0.70 25.58 -14.90
C ALA A 233 -1.01 26.18 -16.29
N GLY A 234 -1.14 25.34 -17.32
CA GLY A 234 -1.46 25.78 -18.68
C GLY A 234 -2.89 26.31 -18.77
N LYS A 235 -3.86 25.56 -18.23
CA LYS A 235 -5.26 26.00 -18.18
C LYS A 235 -5.45 27.24 -17.30
N ARG A 236 -4.80 27.28 -16.14
CA ARG A 236 -4.82 28.46 -15.27
C ARG A 236 -4.28 29.70 -15.99
N LYS A 237 -3.15 29.57 -16.68
CA LYS A 237 -2.58 30.66 -17.48
C LYS A 237 -3.55 31.11 -18.57
N ALA A 238 -4.14 30.17 -19.31
CA ALA A 238 -5.12 30.48 -20.35
C ALA A 238 -6.35 31.24 -19.80
N ALA A 239 -6.86 30.83 -18.63
CA ALA A 239 -7.96 31.53 -17.95
C ALA A 239 -7.56 32.93 -17.46
N LEU A 240 -6.33 33.12 -16.96
CA LEU A 240 -5.81 34.45 -16.62
C LEU A 240 -5.64 35.35 -17.85
N ASP A 241 -5.18 34.78 -18.96
CA ASP A 241 -4.98 35.52 -20.21
C ASP A 241 -6.31 35.96 -20.83
N ALA A 242 -7.39 35.19 -20.66
CA ALA A 242 -8.74 35.53 -21.09
C ALA A 242 -9.32 36.79 -20.40
N LEU A 243 -8.78 37.19 -19.25
CA LEU A 243 -9.17 38.43 -18.57
C LEU A 243 -8.56 39.70 -19.20
N GLU A 244 -7.60 39.56 -20.12
CA GLU A 244 -6.91 40.68 -20.79
C GLU A 244 -6.38 41.72 -19.79
N LEU A 245 -5.81 41.25 -18.67
CA LEU A 245 -5.15 42.10 -17.68
C LEU A 245 -3.74 42.46 -18.15
N ASP A 246 -3.26 43.63 -17.75
CA ASP A 246 -1.85 43.97 -17.88
C ASP A 246 -0.98 43.06 -16.99
N GLY A 247 0.34 43.10 -17.18
CA GLY A 247 1.27 42.22 -16.48
C GLY A 247 1.21 42.34 -14.95
N ALA A 248 1.03 43.56 -14.42
CA ALA A 248 1.01 43.81 -12.98
C ALA A 248 -0.30 43.30 -12.36
N ALA A 249 -1.44 43.70 -12.91
CA ALA A 249 -2.75 43.26 -12.44
C ALA A 249 -2.94 41.73 -12.58
N ARG A 250 -2.40 41.12 -13.65
CA ARG A 250 -2.39 39.65 -13.81
C ARG A 250 -1.58 38.99 -12.69
N GLY A 251 -0.40 39.52 -12.37
CA GLY A 251 0.46 39.02 -11.29
C GLY A 251 -0.21 39.11 -9.93
N GLU A 252 -0.77 40.28 -9.59
CA GLU A 252 -1.49 40.49 -8.33
C GLU A 252 -2.70 39.56 -8.18
N LEU A 253 -3.49 39.37 -9.24
CA LEU A 253 -4.60 38.43 -9.22
C LEU A 253 -4.13 36.99 -9.06
N ALA A 254 -3.07 36.58 -9.77
CA ALA A 254 -2.50 35.25 -9.64
C ALA A 254 -2.00 34.98 -8.21
N ASP A 255 -1.34 35.95 -7.58
CA ASP A 255 -0.91 35.88 -6.19
C ASP A 255 -2.10 35.82 -5.22
N ALA A 256 -3.14 36.62 -5.45
CA ALA A 256 -4.35 36.60 -4.63
C ALA A 256 -5.09 35.26 -4.73
N ILE A 257 -5.22 34.69 -5.94
CA ILE A 257 -5.77 33.34 -6.16
C ILE A 257 -4.91 32.29 -5.45
N GLY A 258 -3.58 32.42 -5.51
CA GLY A 258 -2.64 31.54 -4.82
C GLY A 258 -2.79 31.54 -3.30
N ARG A 259 -3.36 32.60 -2.70
CA ARG A 259 -3.64 32.71 -1.26
C ARG A 259 -5.01 32.16 -0.85
N ILE A 260 -5.87 31.77 -1.79
CA ILE A 260 -7.13 31.09 -1.45
C ILE A 260 -6.79 29.71 -0.88
N PRO A 261 -7.18 29.42 0.38
CA PRO A 261 -6.83 28.18 1.03
C PRO A 261 -7.57 27.02 0.36
N MET A 262 -6.81 26.15 -0.31
CA MET A 262 -7.29 24.88 -0.85
C MET A 262 -6.14 23.89 -0.90
N THR A 263 -6.38 22.68 -0.41
CA THR A 263 -5.44 21.57 -0.55
C THR A 263 -5.39 21.05 -1.98
N ARG A 264 -4.36 20.27 -2.30
CA ARG A 264 -4.27 19.59 -3.59
C ARG A 264 -5.47 18.66 -3.83
N ALA A 265 -5.91 17.94 -2.80
CA ALA A 265 -7.03 17.00 -2.92
C ALA A 265 -8.35 17.75 -3.19
N GLU A 266 -8.60 18.86 -2.50
CA GLU A 266 -9.76 19.73 -2.74
C GLU A 266 -9.79 20.30 -4.16
N ARG A 267 -8.63 20.67 -4.73
CA ARG A 267 -8.55 21.14 -6.13
C ARG A 267 -8.98 20.08 -7.14
N MET A 268 -8.86 18.79 -6.81
CA MET A 268 -9.33 17.70 -7.67
C MET A 268 -10.86 17.54 -7.65
N LEU A 269 -11.54 18.14 -6.67
CA LEU A 269 -13.00 18.11 -6.49
C LEU A 269 -13.71 19.29 -7.15
N LEU A 270 -13.00 20.13 -7.89
CA LEU A 270 -13.58 21.28 -8.59
C LEU A 270 -14.63 20.90 -9.64
N ASN A 271 -14.81 19.61 -9.93
CA ASN A 271 -15.90 19.12 -10.77
C ASN A 271 -17.24 18.96 -10.02
N ILE A 272 -17.30 19.22 -8.70
CA ILE A 272 -18.53 19.18 -7.90
C ILE A 272 -18.93 20.60 -7.49
N SER A 273 -20.21 20.93 -7.66
CA SER A 273 -20.73 22.27 -7.34
C SER A 273 -22.08 22.20 -6.64
N TYR A 274 -22.26 23.02 -5.62
CA TYR A 274 -23.54 23.21 -4.93
C TYR A 274 -23.54 24.51 -4.14
N ASP A 275 -24.72 25.03 -3.78
CA ASP A 275 -24.81 26.15 -2.85
C ASP A 275 -24.63 25.65 -1.40
N HIS A 276 -23.45 25.89 -0.84
CA HIS A 276 -23.13 25.53 0.54
C HIS A 276 -23.90 26.32 1.61
N ARG A 277 -24.63 27.37 1.22
CA ARG A 277 -25.50 28.17 2.11
C ARG A 277 -26.96 27.73 2.04
N ASP A 278 -27.33 26.89 1.07
CA ASP A 278 -28.69 26.38 0.97
C ASP A 278 -28.94 25.40 2.14
N ALA A 279 -29.86 25.78 3.03
CA ALA A 279 -30.18 25.04 4.25
C ALA A 279 -30.84 23.66 3.99
N VAL A 280 -31.31 23.41 2.77
CA VAL A 280 -31.84 22.11 2.33
C VAL A 280 -30.72 21.26 1.73
N VAL A 281 -29.91 21.82 0.83
CA VAL A 281 -28.86 21.08 0.11
C VAL A 281 -27.68 20.76 1.02
N ALA A 282 -27.13 21.76 1.73
CA ALA A 282 -25.85 21.62 2.42
C ALA A 282 -25.80 20.48 3.46
N PRO A 283 -26.83 20.24 4.30
CA PRO A 283 -26.82 19.13 5.26
C PRO A 283 -26.88 17.73 4.63
N ARG A 284 -27.14 17.63 3.32
CA ARG A 284 -27.35 16.37 2.60
C ARG A 284 -26.22 16.05 1.62
N VAL A 285 -25.28 16.97 1.46
CA VAL A 285 -24.02 16.79 0.73
C VAL A 285 -22.93 16.56 1.78
N MET A 286 -22.44 15.32 1.89
CA MET A 286 -21.56 14.91 2.99
C MET A 286 -20.39 14.06 2.52
N ASP A 287 -19.29 14.09 3.27
CA ASP A 287 -18.17 13.19 3.06
C ASP A 287 -18.52 11.75 3.44
N LEU A 288 -17.72 10.81 2.96
CA LEU A 288 -17.83 9.38 3.30
C LEU A 288 -17.95 9.16 4.81
N ASP A 289 -17.05 9.72 5.61
CA ASP A 289 -17.01 9.43 7.04
C ASP A 289 -18.27 9.96 7.75
N SER A 290 -18.76 11.13 7.36
CA SER A 290 -20.01 11.70 7.85
C SER A 290 -21.23 10.84 7.50
N PHE A 291 -21.28 10.30 6.29
CA PHE A 291 -22.33 9.36 5.89
C PHE A 291 -22.26 8.05 6.70
N MET A 292 -21.06 7.52 6.91
CA MET A 292 -20.87 6.29 7.68
C MET A 292 -21.21 6.47 9.16
N ARG A 293 -21.08 7.69 9.70
CA ARG A 293 -21.48 8.05 11.07
C ARG A 293 -22.98 8.35 11.22
N LEU A 294 -23.78 8.32 10.14
CA LEU A 294 -25.23 8.40 10.29
C LEU A 294 -25.70 7.33 11.28
N SER A 295 -26.59 7.72 12.20
CA SER A 295 -27.15 6.85 13.24
C SER A 295 -27.60 5.52 12.64
N GLU A 296 -27.42 4.41 13.37
CA GLU A 296 -27.92 3.11 12.93
C GLU A 296 -29.43 3.11 12.68
N ASN A 297 -30.17 3.97 13.40
CA ASN A 297 -31.61 4.15 13.24
C ASN A 297 -31.98 5.10 12.08
N THR A 298 -31.01 5.63 11.33
CA THR A 298 -31.30 6.39 10.13
C THR A 298 -31.93 5.47 9.10
N ASP A 299 -33.19 5.71 8.79
CA ASP A 299 -33.91 4.95 7.77
C ASP A 299 -33.48 5.41 6.36
N LEU A 300 -32.85 4.50 5.62
CA LEU A 300 -32.51 4.70 4.21
C LEU A 300 -33.40 3.87 3.28
N ALA A 301 -34.39 3.15 3.80
CA ALA A 301 -35.27 2.32 2.99
C ALA A 301 -36.08 3.20 2.02
N GLY A 302 -36.03 2.85 0.73
CA GLY A 302 -36.72 3.61 -0.32
C GLY A 302 -36.11 4.99 -0.64
N LYS A 303 -35.04 5.38 0.05
CA LYS A 303 -34.26 6.59 -0.24
C LYS A 303 -33.38 6.39 -1.47
N ARG A 304 -33.00 7.49 -2.10
CA ARG A 304 -32.02 7.49 -3.19
C ARG A 304 -30.74 8.20 -2.74
N VAL A 305 -29.65 7.44 -2.69
CA VAL A 305 -28.33 7.93 -2.28
C VAL A 305 -27.43 7.97 -3.49
N VAL A 306 -26.80 9.11 -3.75
CA VAL A 306 -25.78 9.22 -4.77
C VAL A 306 -24.42 9.11 -4.09
N VAL A 307 -23.58 8.17 -4.51
CA VAL A 307 -22.21 8.01 -3.99
C VAL A 307 -21.24 8.38 -5.10
N HIS A 308 -20.35 9.34 -4.87
CA HIS A 308 -19.36 9.77 -5.85
C HIS A 308 -17.95 9.45 -5.38
N GLY A 309 -17.28 8.55 -6.10
CA GLY A 309 -15.91 8.14 -5.85
C GLY A 309 -15.73 6.63 -6.06
N PRO A 310 -14.58 6.15 -6.55
CA PRO A 310 -14.39 4.74 -6.92
C PRO A 310 -14.20 3.86 -5.68
N ASN A 311 -12.99 3.36 -5.40
CA ASN A 311 -12.75 2.39 -4.32
C ASN A 311 -13.13 2.90 -2.92
N ALA A 312 -12.94 4.19 -2.63
CA ALA A 312 -13.37 4.76 -1.34
C ALA A 312 -14.90 4.79 -1.19
N GLY A 313 -15.65 4.75 -2.31
CA GLY A 313 -17.12 4.72 -2.29
C GLY A 313 -17.74 3.37 -1.96
N ILE A 314 -16.97 2.26 -2.02
CA ILE A 314 -17.48 0.90 -1.77
C ILE A 314 -18.21 0.81 -0.43
N ASP A 315 -17.62 1.33 0.65
CA ASP A 315 -18.20 1.29 1.99
C ASP A 315 -19.55 2.04 2.08
N ALA A 316 -19.66 3.20 1.42
CA ALA A 316 -20.91 3.96 1.37
C ALA A 316 -21.99 3.21 0.57
N VAL A 317 -21.60 2.57 -0.53
CA VAL A 317 -22.50 1.77 -1.37
C VAL A 317 -23.04 0.58 -0.59
N GLU A 318 -22.17 -0.19 0.06
CA GLU A 318 -22.57 -1.33 0.91
C GLU A 318 -23.56 -0.86 1.99
N ARG A 319 -23.21 0.16 2.78
CA ARG A 319 -24.06 0.67 3.88
C ARG A 319 -25.40 1.19 3.37
N ALA A 320 -25.41 1.93 2.26
CA ALA A 320 -26.64 2.48 1.70
C ALA A 320 -27.58 1.34 1.23
N ARG A 321 -27.03 0.34 0.53
CA ARG A 321 -27.79 -0.81 0.03
C ARG A 321 -28.26 -1.73 1.15
N GLU A 322 -27.42 -1.99 2.15
CA GLU A 322 -27.76 -2.76 3.37
C GLU A 322 -28.98 -2.14 4.07
N LYS A 323 -29.04 -0.81 4.15
CA LYS A 323 -30.18 -0.07 4.70
C LYS A 323 -31.35 0.14 3.72
N GLY A 324 -31.35 -0.53 2.57
CA GLY A 324 -32.47 -0.55 1.62
C GLY A 324 -32.57 0.65 0.68
N ALA A 325 -31.52 1.46 0.55
CA ALA A 325 -31.49 2.57 -0.40
C ALA A 325 -31.30 2.07 -1.84
N ARG A 326 -31.78 2.88 -2.79
CA ARG A 326 -31.34 2.86 -4.18
C ARG A 326 -30.11 3.73 -4.33
N VAL A 327 -29.10 3.24 -5.06
CA VAL A 327 -27.81 3.91 -5.18
C VAL A 327 -27.47 4.21 -6.64
N ASP A 328 -27.14 5.47 -6.91
CA ASP A 328 -26.41 5.84 -8.13
C ASP A 328 -24.95 6.10 -7.75
N TRP A 329 -24.07 5.24 -8.24
CA TRP A 329 -22.64 5.29 -8.00
C TRP A 329 -21.95 6.05 -9.13
N LEU A 330 -21.48 7.25 -8.84
CA LEU A 330 -20.78 8.10 -9.78
C LEU A 330 -19.26 7.89 -9.69
N VAL A 331 -18.62 7.70 -10.84
CA VAL A 331 -17.16 7.65 -10.99
C VAL A 331 -16.75 8.53 -12.18
N ARG A 332 -15.48 8.91 -12.27
CA ARG A 332 -14.99 9.71 -13.41
C ARG A 332 -14.38 8.83 -14.49
N THR A 333 -13.19 8.29 -14.21
CA THR A 333 -12.38 7.54 -15.19
C THR A 333 -12.07 6.13 -14.73
N THR A 334 -12.04 5.90 -13.42
CA THR A 334 -11.66 4.63 -12.80
C THR A 334 -12.88 3.99 -12.19
N ASP A 335 -13.18 2.76 -12.62
CA ASP A 335 -14.25 1.95 -12.03
C ASP A 335 -13.85 1.46 -10.64
N PRO A 336 -14.82 1.20 -9.75
CA PRO A 336 -14.52 0.52 -8.49
C PRO A 336 -13.97 -0.87 -8.78
N VAL A 337 -12.90 -1.23 -8.09
CA VAL A 337 -12.29 -2.56 -8.20
C VAL A 337 -12.99 -3.47 -7.19
N LEU A 338 -13.92 -4.27 -7.69
CA LEU A 338 -14.59 -5.33 -6.94
C LEU A 338 -13.90 -6.64 -7.23
N LEU A 339 -13.40 -7.31 -6.18
CA LEU A 339 -12.77 -8.61 -6.33
C LEU A 339 -13.81 -9.66 -6.73
N ASP A 340 -13.45 -10.61 -7.57
CA ASP A 340 -14.38 -11.69 -7.89
C ASP A 340 -14.69 -12.52 -6.64
N ARG A 341 -15.95 -12.94 -6.47
CA ARG A 341 -16.45 -13.67 -5.29
C ARG A 341 -16.05 -13.04 -3.93
N ASN A 342 -15.89 -11.72 -3.92
CA ASN A 342 -15.78 -10.93 -2.71
C ASN A 342 -17.05 -11.12 -1.84
N LEU A 343 -16.98 -10.87 -0.53
CA LEU A 343 -18.13 -10.98 0.38
C LEU A 343 -18.99 -9.73 0.45
N LEU A 344 -18.72 -8.71 -0.38
CA LEU A 344 -19.61 -7.56 -0.51
C LEU A 344 -20.95 -8.06 -1.05
N VAL A 345 -22.02 -7.79 -0.32
CA VAL A 345 -23.33 -8.37 -0.66
C VAL A 345 -23.96 -7.54 -1.77
N HIS A 346 -23.80 -6.22 -1.72
CA HIS A 346 -24.61 -5.31 -2.52
C HIS A 346 -23.85 -4.62 -3.65
N ALA A 347 -22.56 -4.34 -3.49
CA ALA A 347 -21.71 -3.71 -4.48
C ALA A 347 -21.54 -4.61 -5.71
N ASN A 348 -21.66 -5.94 -5.54
CA ASN A 348 -21.64 -6.90 -6.64
C ASN A 348 -22.90 -6.86 -7.51
N GLU A 349 -23.98 -6.22 -7.05
CA GLU A 349 -25.23 -6.03 -7.82
C GLU A 349 -25.15 -4.85 -8.80
N ILE A 350 -23.94 -4.34 -9.04
CA ILE A 350 -23.68 -3.15 -9.85
C ILE A 350 -24.17 -3.35 -11.29
N THR A 351 -25.04 -2.45 -11.74
CA THR A 351 -25.54 -2.43 -13.12
C THR A 351 -24.97 -1.21 -13.86
N PRO A 352 -24.37 -1.37 -15.06
CA PRO A 352 -23.98 -0.23 -15.88
C PRO A 352 -25.17 0.67 -16.22
N ALA A 353 -24.96 1.99 -16.30
CA ALA A 353 -26.02 2.95 -16.62
C ALA A 353 -26.80 2.61 -17.90
N THR A 354 -26.12 2.07 -18.90
CA THR A 354 -26.68 1.68 -20.20
C THR A 354 -27.62 0.46 -20.14
N GLU A 355 -27.53 -0.33 -19.07
CA GLU A 355 -28.32 -1.55 -18.85
C GLU A 355 -29.33 -1.39 -17.71
N ALA A 356 -29.31 -0.24 -17.02
CA ALA A 356 -30.12 0.00 -15.86
C ALA A 356 -31.63 0.05 -16.20
N THR A 357 -32.43 -0.58 -15.35
CA THR A 357 -33.90 -0.58 -15.43
C THR A 357 -34.50 0.21 -14.26
N ALA A 358 -35.82 0.37 -14.26
CA ALA A 358 -36.53 0.98 -13.13
C ALA A 358 -36.39 0.18 -11.83
N ASP A 359 -35.99 -1.09 -11.88
CA ASP A 359 -35.80 -1.95 -10.71
C ASP A 359 -34.34 -2.07 -10.27
N SER A 360 -33.40 -1.53 -11.06
CA SER A 360 -31.98 -1.50 -10.68
C SER A 360 -31.80 -0.72 -9.38
N MET A 361 -31.21 -1.39 -8.39
CA MET A 361 -30.98 -0.81 -7.08
C MET A 361 -29.58 -0.20 -6.91
N LEU A 362 -28.63 -0.57 -7.75
CA LEU A 362 -27.28 -0.04 -7.80
C LEU A 362 -26.88 0.23 -9.26
N VAL A 363 -26.65 1.49 -9.62
CA VAL A 363 -26.31 1.90 -10.98
C VAL A 363 -24.97 2.62 -11.02
N LEU A 364 -24.01 2.11 -11.80
CA LEU A 364 -22.73 2.78 -12.04
C LEU A 364 -22.82 3.77 -13.19
N ARG A 365 -22.32 4.99 -12.99
CA ARG A 365 -22.31 6.07 -13.99
C ARG A 365 -20.96 6.76 -14.05
N HIS A 366 -20.47 7.00 -15.25
CA HIS A 366 -19.31 7.82 -15.53
C HIS A 366 -19.71 9.28 -15.73
N VAL A 367 -19.20 10.17 -14.89
CA VAL A 367 -19.55 11.60 -14.90
C VAL A 367 -18.32 12.48 -14.96
N GLY A 368 -18.43 13.60 -15.67
CA GLY A 368 -17.39 14.62 -15.76
C GLY A 368 -17.49 15.58 -14.58
N ASP A 369 -18.53 16.41 -14.62
CA ASP A 369 -18.93 17.36 -13.59
C ASP A 369 -20.31 17.00 -13.00
N VAL A 370 -20.55 17.50 -11.79
CA VAL A 370 -21.81 17.32 -11.07
C VAL A 370 -22.20 18.65 -10.40
N ALA A 371 -23.36 19.16 -10.74
CA ALA A 371 -24.02 20.28 -10.10
C ALA A 371 -25.21 19.78 -9.26
N ILE A 372 -25.24 20.17 -7.99
CA ILE A 372 -26.26 19.78 -7.01
C ILE A 372 -27.05 21.02 -6.64
N ALA A 373 -28.34 20.98 -6.94
CA ALA A 373 -29.31 22.01 -6.62
C ALA A 373 -30.41 21.45 -5.72
N ARG A 374 -31.28 22.34 -5.25
CA ARG A 374 -32.49 21.96 -4.55
C ARG A 374 -33.43 21.20 -5.50
N GLY A 375 -33.84 20.01 -5.09
CA GLY A 375 -34.82 19.21 -5.81
C GLY A 375 -36.24 19.71 -5.65
N GLU A 376 -37.10 19.28 -6.56
CA GLU A 376 -38.53 19.52 -6.54
C GLU A 376 -39.26 18.27 -5.97
N GLY A 377 -40.25 18.49 -5.11
CA GLY A 377 -41.06 17.40 -4.52
C GLY A 377 -40.43 16.73 -3.29
N ASP A 378 -40.58 15.41 -3.18
CA ASP A 378 -40.20 14.64 -1.98
C ASP A 378 -38.70 14.41 -1.83
N ARG A 379 -37.93 14.63 -2.91
CA ARG A 379 -36.47 14.47 -2.92
C ARG A 379 -35.78 15.84 -2.89
N PRO A 380 -34.95 16.10 -1.87
CA PRO A 380 -34.38 17.42 -1.61
C PRO A 380 -33.24 17.83 -2.56
N LEU A 381 -32.63 16.90 -3.29
CA LEU A 381 -31.48 17.17 -4.17
C LEU A 381 -31.81 16.86 -5.62
N HIS A 382 -31.43 17.77 -6.52
CA HIS A 382 -31.41 17.56 -7.97
C HIS A 382 -29.98 17.67 -8.49
N LEU A 383 -29.52 16.63 -9.18
CA LEU A 383 -28.17 16.51 -9.68
C LEU A 383 -28.17 16.54 -11.19
N THR A 384 -27.38 17.45 -11.75
CA THR A 384 -27.15 17.59 -13.20
C THR A 384 -25.66 17.59 -13.50
N GLY A 385 -25.26 17.38 -14.75
CA GLY A 385 -23.84 17.41 -15.12
C GLY A 385 -23.56 16.83 -16.50
N THR A 386 -22.31 16.46 -16.76
CA THR A 386 -21.89 15.79 -18.00
C THR A 386 -21.63 14.31 -17.79
N GLY A 387 -22.04 13.50 -18.78
CA GLY A 387 -21.70 12.09 -18.85
C GLY A 387 -20.32 11.87 -19.49
N LEU A 388 -19.65 10.79 -19.13
CA LEU A 388 -18.39 10.34 -19.70
C LEU A 388 -18.50 8.91 -20.23
N LYS A 389 -17.54 8.47 -21.05
CA LYS A 389 -17.47 7.10 -21.61
C LYS A 389 -18.77 6.59 -22.27
N GLY A 390 -19.57 7.50 -22.84
CA GLY A 390 -20.84 7.15 -23.49
C GLY A 390 -22.03 7.05 -22.53
N ASP A 391 -21.82 7.21 -21.22
CA ASP A 391 -22.91 7.31 -20.25
C ASP A 391 -23.68 8.63 -20.43
N PRO A 392 -25.01 8.62 -20.19
CA PRO A 392 -25.80 9.83 -20.27
C PRO A 392 -25.41 10.82 -19.17
N ALA A 393 -25.60 12.11 -19.46
CA ALA A 393 -25.54 13.16 -18.46
C ALA A 393 -26.42 12.80 -17.25
N PRO A 394 -25.91 12.94 -16.01
CA PRO A 394 -26.73 12.70 -14.84
C PRO A 394 -27.88 13.71 -14.80
N ASP A 395 -29.09 13.21 -14.57
CA ASP A 395 -30.29 13.97 -14.23
C ASP A 395 -31.03 13.19 -13.14
N LEU A 396 -30.64 13.42 -11.88
CA LEU A 396 -30.98 12.54 -10.75
C LEU A 396 -31.64 13.33 -9.62
N GLN A 397 -32.73 12.81 -9.07
CA GLN A 397 -33.30 13.29 -7.81
C GLN A 397 -32.85 12.39 -6.67
N ALA A 398 -32.29 12.95 -5.59
CA ALA A 398 -31.70 12.20 -4.48
C ALA A 398 -32.06 12.77 -3.10
N ASP A 399 -31.93 11.92 -2.08
CA ASP A 399 -32.05 12.29 -0.68
C ASP A 399 -30.70 12.73 -0.09
N TYR A 400 -29.62 12.06 -0.52
CA TYR A 400 -28.25 12.30 -0.05
C TYR A 400 -27.26 12.24 -1.20
N TYR A 401 -26.21 13.04 -1.10
CA TYR A 401 -25.02 12.97 -1.93
C TYR A 401 -23.80 12.75 -1.06
N VAL A 402 -23.10 11.65 -1.30
CA VAL A 402 -21.92 11.24 -0.53
C VAL A 402 -20.70 11.37 -1.43
N TYR A 403 -19.75 12.24 -1.08
CA TYR A 403 -18.48 12.31 -1.77
C TYR A 403 -17.42 11.46 -1.04
N ALA A 404 -16.95 10.42 -1.71
CA ALA A 404 -15.96 9.46 -1.24
C ALA A 404 -14.68 9.59 -2.08
N LEU A 405 -14.10 10.78 -2.09
CA LEU A 405 -13.02 11.18 -3.00
C LEU A 405 -11.70 11.34 -2.25
N GLY A 406 -11.22 10.21 -1.68
CA GLY A 406 -9.89 10.07 -1.09
C GLY A 406 -9.64 10.87 0.19
N GLN A 407 -8.54 10.54 0.85
CA GLN A 407 -8.06 11.21 2.05
C GLN A 407 -7.12 12.37 1.69
N ASP A 408 -7.07 13.38 2.53
CA ASP A 408 -6.31 14.62 2.33
C ASP A 408 -5.16 14.73 3.35
N ALA A 409 -3.94 14.50 2.87
CA ALA A 409 -2.73 14.59 3.69
C ALA A 409 -2.33 16.04 4.04
N GLU A 410 -2.91 17.05 3.38
CA GLU A 410 -2.67 18.47 3.61
C GLU A 410 -3.71 19.10 4.55
N ALA A 411 -4.79 18.39 4.87
CA ALA A 411 -5.83 18.87 5.77
C ALA A 411 -5.29 19.12 7.19
N PRO A 412 -5.85 20.08 7.96
CA PRO A 412 -5.43 20.34 9.33
C PRO A 412 -5.42 19.07 10.20
N GLY A 413 -4.30 18.85 10.91
CA GLY A 413 -4.10 17.66 11.73
C GLY A 413 -3.65 16.40 10.97
N ALA A 414 -3.53 16.46 9.64
CA ALA A 414 -2.89 15.42 8.86
C ALA A 414 -1.35 15.54 8.89
N VAL A 415 -0.70 14.56 8.26
CA VAL A 415 0.77 14.38 8.30
C VAL A 415 1.55 15.58 7.76
N LEU A 416 1.15 16.20 6.64
CA LEU A 416 1.97 17.25 6.01
C LEU A 416 2.01 18.56 6.83
N PRO A 417 0.87 19.08 7.37
CA PRO A 417 0.91 20.22 8.26
C PRO A 417 1.77 20.01 9.51
N CYS A 418 1.79 18.78 10.07
CA CYS A 418 2.61 18.47 11.24
C CYS A 418 4.11 18.41 10.93
N LEU A 419 4.50 18.05 9.71
CA LEU A 419 5.92 18.00 9.28
C LEU A 419 6.52 19.37 8.96
N GLY A 420 5.70 20.31 8.51
CA GLY A 420 6.17 21.64 8.09
C GLY A 420 7.29 21.56 7.05
N ALA A 421 8.45 22.16 7.35
CA ALA A 421 9.59 22.18 6.44
C ALA A 421 10.19 20.79 6.15
N LEU A 422 10.07 19.83 7.09
CA LEU A 422 10.61 18.48 6.95
C LEU A 422 9.99 17.71 5.78
N ALA A 423 8.78 18.09 5.34
CA ALA A 423 8.14 17.48 4.18
C ALA A 423 8.98 17.62 2.89
N ARG A 424 9.85 18.64 2.80
CA ARG A 424 10.76 18.85 1.65
C ARG A 424 12.02 17.99 1.71
N ASP A 425 12.32 17.41 2.86
CA ASP A 425 13.48 16.56 3.10
C ASP A 425 13.16 15.06 2.96
N LEU A 426 11.96 14.73 2.50
CA LEU A 426 11.54 13.35 2.29
C LEU A 426 12.23 12.76 1.05
N GLU A 427 12.57 11.48 1.16
CA GLU A 427 13.11 10.63 0.10
C GLU A 427 12.45 9.25 0.17
N PRO A 428 12.39 8.51 -0.94
CA PRO A 428 11.81 7.18 -0.95
C PRO A 428 12.64 6.14 -0.17
N VAL A 429 11.94 5.21 0.48
CA VAL A 429 12.50 3.94 0.94
C VAL A 429 12.35 2.94 -0.19
N TYR A 430 13.45 2.52 -0.81
CA TYR A 430 13.44 1.56 -1.92
C TYR A 430 13.46 0.11 -1.43
N ASP A 431 12.97 -0.79 -2.27
CA ASP A 431 12.99 -2.23 -2.04
C ASP A 431 14.35 -2.86 -2.36
N ASN A 432 15.39 -2.47 -1.61
CA ASN A 432 16.77 -2.91 -1.88
C ASN A 432 16.95 -4.43 -1.84
N ASP A 433 16.14 -5.13 -1.05
CA ASP A 433 16.18 -6.58 -0.90
C ASP A 433 15.25 -7.30 -1.90
N GLN A 434 14.59 -6.55 -2.80
CA GLN A 434 13.73 -7.08 -3.86
C GLN A 434 12.62 -7.99 -3.32
N VAL A 435 12.02 -7.58 -2.20
CA VAL A 435 10.93 -8.29 -1.52
C VAL A 435 9.63 -8.20 -2.31
N PHE A 436 9.35 -7.01 -2.86
CA PHE A 436 8.10 -6.62 -3.49
C PHE A 436 8.25 -6.30 -4.98
N GLY A 437 9.46 -6.32 -5.55
CA GLY A 437 9.68 -6.09 -6.97
C GLY A 437 10.94 -6.75 -7.50
N ASP A 438 11.02 -6.90 -8.83
CA ASP A 438 12.18 -7.53 -9.48
C ASP A 438 13.44 -6.63 -9.46
N ALA A 439 13.30 -5.35 -9.11
CA ALA A 439 14.42 -4.42 -9.01
C ALA A 439 14.12 -3.34 -7.96
N ALA A 440 15.12 -2.99 -7.15
CA ALA A 440 14.94 -2.09 -6.01
C ALA A 440 14.37 -0.71 -6.37
N TYR A 441 14.72 -0.19 -7.54
CA TYR A 441 14.25 1.12 -8.00
C TYR A 441 12.83 1.12 -8.57
N LYS A 442 12.24 -0.06 -8.79
CA LYS A 442 10.86 -0.19 -9.28
C LYS A 442 9.84 -0.18 -8.15
N THR A 443 10.25 -0.37 -6.90
CA THR A 443 9.33 -0.44 -5.77
C THR A 443 9.78 0.47 -4.64
N VAL A 444 8.86 1.31 -4.17
CA VAL A 444 9.06 2.18 -3.01
C VAL A 444 8.18 1.66 -1.90
N LEU A 445 8.73 1.44 -0.70
CA LEU A 445 8.09 0.81 0.46
C LEU A 445 7.47 1.82 1.43
N GLY A 446 8.03 3.03 1.47
CA GLY A 446 7.63 4.11 2.36
C GLY A 446 8.41 5.38 2.02
N LEU A 447 8.32 6.39 2.89
CA LEU A 447 9.12 7.61 2.79
C LEU A 447 9.94 7.79 4.04
N GLN A 448 11.12 8.37 3.92
CA GLN A 448 11.96 8.71 5.06
C GLN A 448 12.57 10.09 4.89
N SER A 449 13.07 10.68 5.97
CA SER A 449 13.91 11.87 5.85
C SER A 449 15.31 11.51 5.33
N LYS A 450 15.97 12.43 4.64
CA LYS A 450 17.37 12.25 4.21
C LYS A 450 18.28 11.85 5.38
N GLY A 451 19.08 10.81 5.15
CA GLY A 451 20.05 10.31 6.14
C GLY A 451 19.46 9.48 7.27
N SER A 452 18.19 9.04 7.14
CA SER A 452 17.59 8.08 8.08
C SER A 452 18.22 6.69 7.91
N ASP A 453 18.31 5.95 9.02
CA ASP A 453 18.74 4.56 9.11
C ASP A 453 17.85 3.78 10.09
N SER A 454 18.23 2.54 10.42
CA SER A 454 17.44 1.68 11.31
C SER A 454 17.33 2.17 12.76
N SER A 455 18.17 3.13 13.17
CA SER A 455 18.27 3.63 14.54
C SER A 455 17.96 5.13 14.70
N LYS A 456 17.87 5.87 13.59
CA LYS A 456 17.59 7.32 13.62
C LYS A 456 16.89 7.80 12.36
N GLY A 457 16.25 8.96 12.46
CA GLY A 457 15.58 9.57 11.33
C GLY A 457 14.07 9.54 11.46
N LEU A 458 13.39 10.04 10.42
CA LEU A 458 11.94 10.06 10.33
C LEU A 458 11.51 9.10 9.24
N VAL A 459 10.52 8.26 9.52
CA VAL A 459 9.92 7.33 8.56
C VAL A 459 8.40 7.52 8.53
N ILE A 460 7.82 7.56 7.33
CA ILE A 460 6.39 7.64 7.08
C ILE A 460 5.94 6.33 6.45
N VAL A 461 4.90 5.73 7.03
CA VAL A 461 4.39 4.42 6.64
C VAL A 461 2.88 4.44 6.44
N GLY A 462 2.38 3.44 5.70
CA GLY A 462 0.94 3.25 5.48
C GLY A 462 0.30 4.26 4.55
N ALA A 463 -0.99 4.54 4.76
CA ALA A 463 -1.83 5.26 3.80
C ALA A 463 -1.35 6.70 3.49
N ALA A 464 -0.67 7.36 4.43
CA ALA A 464 -0.08 8.69 4.25
C ALA A 464 0.89 8.73 3.05
N VAL A 465 1.65 7.65 2.85
CA VAL A 465 2.67 7.58 1.79
C VAL A 465 2.04 7.77 0.41
N ALA A 466 0.87 7.18 0.16
CA ALA A 466 0.18 7.28 -1.13
C ALA A 466 -0.21 8.72 -1.50
N GLN A 467 -0.48 9.57 -0.51
CA GLN A 467 -0.82 10.98 -0.73
C GLN A 467 0.42 11.86 -0.92
N ILE A 468 1.55 11.50 -0.30
CA ILE A 468 2.78 12.29 -0.32
C ILE A 468 3.70 11.92 -1.49
N ALA A 469 3.74 10.63 -1.87
CA ALA A 469 4.61 10.08 -2.91
C ALA A 469 4.59 10.84 -4.25
N PRO A 470 3.46 11.37 -4.75
CA PRO A 470 3.45 12.18 -5.97
C PRO A 470 4.31 13.45 -5.91
N SER A 471 4.67 13.91 -4.71
CA SER A 471 5.46 15.13 -4.47
C SER A 471 6.92 14.84 -4.08
N VAL A 472 7.30 13.56 -3.91
CA VAL A 472 8.66 13.16 -3.52
C VAL A 472 9.43 12.67 -4.74
N SER A 473 10.55 13.32 -5.04
CA SER A 473 11.40 12.98 -6.17
C SER A 473 12.20 11.68 -5.95
N HIS A 474 12.46 10.96 -7.03
CA HIS A 474 13.43 9.87 -7.01
C HIS A 474 14.86 10.34 -6.70
N ASN A 475 15.61 9.51 -5.99
CA ASN A 475 17.05 9.67 -5.81
C ASN A 475 17.84 8.35 -5.98
N TYR A 476 17.23 7.30 -6.55
CA TYR A 476 17.89 6.01 -6.71
C TYR A 476 19.16 6.09 -7.56
N LEU A 477 19.17 6.88 -8.64
CA LEU A 477 20.37 7.02 -9.48
C LEU A 477 21.57 7.55 -8.70
N GLU A 478 21.34 8.54 -7.82
CA GLU A 478 22.38 9.07 -6.94
C GLU A 478 22.85 8.01 -5.93
N ARG A 479 21.91 7.23 -5.37
CA ARG A 479 22.22 6.13 -4.45
C ARG A 479 23.01 5.01 -5.14
N ALA A 480 22.58 4.57 -6.31
CA ALA A 480 23.27 3.52 -7.07
C ALA A 480 24.69 3.94 -7.49
N ALA A 481 24.87 5.21 -7.89
CA ALA A 481 26.19 5.75 -8.18
C ALA A 481 27.07 5.79 -6.92
N ARG A 482 26.52 6.20 -5.77
CA ARG A 482 27.23 6.17 -4.49
C ARG A 482 27.63 4.74 -4.09
N ASN A 483 26.73 3.77 -4.20
CA ASN A 483 27.02 2.36 -3.90
C ASN A 483 28.14 1.81 -4.79
N ALA A 484 28.14 2.16 -6.08
CA ALA A 484 29.24 1.79 -6.99
C ALA A 484 30.57 2.47 -6.60
N LEU A 485 30.53 3.74 -6.17
CA LEU A 485 31.71 4.44 -5.67
C LEU A 485 32.22 3.83 -4.36
N GLU A 486 31.34 3.46 -3.43
CA GLU A 486 31.70 2.79 -2.18
C GLU A 486 32.30 1.41 -2.45
N ALA A 487 31.67 0.60 -3.32
CA ALA A 487 32.19 -0.69 -3.75
C ALA A 487 33.56 -0.58 -4.46
N SER A 488 33.86 0.56 -5.07
CA SER A 488 35.16 0.83 -5.71
C SER A 488 36.24 1.33 -4.75
N THR A 489 35.95 1.55 -3.47
CA THR A 489 36.88 2.19 -2.52
C THR A 489 38.19 1.41 -2.37
N PHE A 490 38.17 0.08 -2.50
CA PHE A 490 39.40 -0.73 -2.46
C PHE A 490 40.38 -0.38 -3.60
N LEU A 491 39.89 0.14 -4.73
CA LEU A 491 40.70 0.63 -5.84
C LEU A 491 41.36 2.00 -5.55
N ALA A 492 41.09 2.59 -4.39
CA ALA A 492 41.74 3.82 -3.94
C ALA A 492 43.10 3.57 -3.27
N TYR A 493 43.46 2.31 -3.01
CA TYR A 493 44.74 1.96 -2.40
C TYR A 493 45.92 2.24 -3.35
N PRO A 494 47.09 2.68 -2.82
CA PRO A 494 48.30 2.82 -3.61
C PRO A 494 48.66 1.50 -4.30
N GLY A 495 48.73 1.50 -5.63
CA GLY A 495 48.97 0.29 -6.45
C GLY A 495 47.90 0.00 -7.51
N TYR A 496 46.76 0.71 -7.50
CA TYR A 496 45.70 0.58 -8.52
C TYR A 496 45.51 1.89 -9.30
N GLU A 497 46.39 2.15 -10.28
CA GLU A 497 46.47 3.44 -10.98
C GLU A 497 45.21 3.73 -11.80
N ASN A 498 44.55 2.69 -12.34
CA ASN A 498 43.33 2.84 -13.13
C ASN A 498 42.06 3.01 -12.26
N GLY A 499 42.15 2.75 -10.96
CA GLY A 499 41.03 2.88 -10.02
C GLY A 499 40.48 4.30 -9.95
N ALA A 500 41.36 5.30 -9.95
CA ALA A 500 40.96 6.72 -9.93
C ALA A 500 40.18 7.12 -11.19
N ALA A 501 40.57 6.60 -12.37
CA ALA A 501 39.90 6.87 -13.63
C ALA A 501 38.48 6.26 -13.65
N LEU A 502 38.32 5.01 -13.21
CA LEU A 502 37.00 4.38 -13.09
C LEU A 502 36.08 5.17 -12.15
N ARG A 503 36.57 5.54 -10.97
CA ARG A 503 35.81 6.33 -9.99
C ARG A 503 35.39 7.70 -10.52
N ARG A 504 36.27 8.34 -11.30
CA ARG A 504 35.97 9.60 -11.99
C ARG A 504 34.84 9.41 -13.02
N LEU A 505 34.90 8.38 -13.86
CA LEU A 505 33.88 8.10 -14.87
C LEU A 505 32.49 7.82 -14.24
N ILE A 506 32.46 7.10 -13.11
CA ILE A 506 31.23 6.88 -12.35
C ILE A 506 30.66 8.22 -11.84
N THR A 507 31.51 9.06 -11.25
CA THR A 507 31.13 10.38 -10.70
C THR A 507 30.64 11.35 -11.78
N GLU A 508 31.29 11.36 -12.95
CA GLU A 508 30.91 12.22 -14.08
C GLU A 508 29.67 11.72 -14.84
N GLY A 509 29.12 10.57 -14.46
CA GLY A 509 27.94 10.03 -15.12
C GLY A 509 28.20 9.48 -16.53
N ALA A 510 29.43 9.04 -16.84
CA ALA A 510 29.84 8.59 -18.18
C ALA A 510 29.03 7.39 -18.71
N SER A 511 29.13 7.09 -20.01
CA SER A 511 28.37 6.00 -20.64
C SER A 511 28.70 4.62 -20.06
N LYS A 512 27.78 3.66 -20.23
CA LYS A 512 27.96 2.27 -19.80
C LYS A 512 29.24 1.67 -20.40
N GLU A 513 29.48 1.93 -21.68
CA GLU A 513 30.63 1.43 -22.42
C GLU A 513 31.95 1.98 -21.85
N ALA A 514 32.01 3.29 -21.55
CA ALA A 514 33.19 3.92 -20.99
C ALA A 514 33.52 3.37 -19.59
N ILE A 515 32.51 3.26 -18.72
CA ILE A 515 32.68 2.75 -17.35
C ILE A 515 33.07 1.26 -17.37
N MET A 516 32.40 0.43 -18.19
CA MET A 516 32.72 -1.00 -18.27
C MET A 516 34.10 -1.25 -18.89
N THR A 517 34.53 -0.44 -19.85
CA THR A 517 35.90 -0.51 -20.39
C THR A 517 36.92 -0.22 -19.28
N ALA A 518 36.71 0.83 -18.48
CA ALA A 518 37.60 1.14 -17.36
C ALA A 518 37.55 0.07 -16.25
N TYR A 519 36.39 -0.52 -15.98
CA TYR A 519 36.25 -1.65 -15.06
C TYR A 519 37.07 -2.86 -15.52
N GLU A 520 37.02 -3.23 -16.79
CA GLU A 520 37.79 -4.35 -17.33
C GLU A 520 39.30 -4.12 -17.23
N THR A 521 39.77 -2.89 -17.46
CA THR A 521 41.17 -2.52 -17.22
C THR A 521 41.56 -2.70 -15.76
N CYS A 522 40.74 -2.23 -14.82
CA CYS A 522 40.98 -2.42 -13.38
C CYS A 522 40.94 -3.90 -12.98
N ARG A 523 40.03 -4.69 -13.55
CA ARG A 523 39.92 -6.13 -13.30
C ARG A 523 41.20 -6.87 -13.68
N MET A 524 41.80 -6.52 -14.82
CA MET A 524 43.07 -7.11 -15.26
C MET A 524 44.24 -6.72 -14.34
N GLU A 525 44.32 -5.46 -13.92
CA GLU A 525 45.33 -4.96 -12.98
C GLU A 525 45.25 -5.65 -11.61
N VAL A 526 44.04 -5.77 -11.05
CA VAL A 526 43.79 -6.49 -9.79
C VAL A 526 44.08 -7.98 -9.93
N GLY A 527 43.71 -8.61 -11.06
CA GLY A 527 43.98 -10.02 -11.32
C GLY A 527 45.48 -10.34 -11.40
N ALA A 528 46.27 -9.45 -12.00
CA ALA A 528 47.73 -9.58 -12.03
C ALA A 528 48.33 -9.45 -10.62
N PHE A 529 47.85 -8.49 -9.83
CA PHE A 529 48.31 -8.29 -8.44
C PHE A 529 47.93 -9.45 -7.50
N ASP A 530 46.70 -9.97 -7.58
CA ASP A 530 46.23 -11.07 -6.72
C ASP A 530 46.98 -12.37 -7.05
N ALA A 531 47.36 -12.58 -8.32
CA ALA A 531 48.22 -13.69 -8.73
C ALA A 531 49.66 -13.58 -8.19
N GLU A 532 50.18 -12.36 -8.01
CA GLU A 532 51.51 -12.12 -7.44
C GLU A 532 51.55 -12.23 -5.91
N VAL A 533 50.47 -11.86 -5.22
CA VAL A 533 50.46 -11.70 -3.76
C VAL A 533 49.69 -12.81 -3.03
N SER A 534 48.84 -13.59 -3.71
CA SER A 534 48.11 -14.80 -3.23
C SER A 534 47.36 -14.69 -1.88
N VAL A 535 47.20 -13.49 -1.31
CA VAL A 535 46.65 -13.28 0.05
C VAL A 535 45.45 -12.33 0.05
N ALA A 536 45.16 -11.61 -1.03
CA ALA A 536 44.27 -10.45 -0.97
C ALA A 536 42.78 -10.77 -1.19
N GLY A 537 42.43 -11.86 -1.88
CA GLY A 537 41.03 -12.29 -2.04
C GLY A 537 40.15 -11.24 -2.74
N LEU A 538 40.76 -10.42 -3.61
CA LEU A 538 40.17 -9.21 -4.18
C LEU A 538 39.18 -9.47 -5.31
N THR A 539 39.04 -10.72 -5.75
CA THR A 539 38.01 -11.14 -6.71
C THR A 539 36.59 -10.85 -6.20
N ARG A 540 36.34 -11.05 -4.89
CA ARG A 540 35.01 -10.79 -4.28
C ARG A 540 34.62 -9.30 -4.33
N PRO A 541 35.47 -8.34 -3.89
CA PRO A 541 35.22 -6.92 -4.09
C PRO A 541 34.96 -6.50 -5.54
N LEU A 542 35.65 -7.11 -6.51
CA LEU A 542 35.42 -6.83 -7.94
C LEU A 542 34.06 -7.33 -8.44
N ASP A 543 33.60 -8.49 -7.97
CA ASP A 543 32.26 -9.00 -8.26
C ASP A 543 31.18 -8.10 -7.65
N SER A 544 31.38 -7.65 -6.40
CA SER A 544 30.50 -6.68 -5.74
C SER A 544 30.44 -5.35 -6.51
N LEU A 545 31.58 -4.83 -6.99
CA LEU A 545 31.62 -3.63 -7.82
C LEU A 545 30.90 -3.84 -9.17
N LYS A 546 31.10 -5.00 -9.81
CA LYS A 546 30.41 -5.33 -11.07
C LYS A 546 28.90 -5.37 -10.88
N SER A 547 28.43 -5.96 -9.78
CA SER A 547 27.02 -6.01 -9.41
C SER A 547 26.46 -4.59 -9.19
N ALA A 548 27.15 -3.77 -8.40
CA ALA A 548 26.76 -2.37 -8.16
C ALA A 548 26.69 -1.54 -9.46
N LEU A 549 27.65 -1.73 -10.38
CA LEU A 549 27.63 -1.11 -11.70
C LEU A 549 26.46 -1.62 -12.56
N GLY A 550 26.17 -2.92 -12.52
CA GLY A 550 24.99 -3.51 -13.17
C GLY A 550 23.70 -2.81 -12.74
N HIS A 551 23.46 -2.72 -11.43
CA HIS A 551 22.29 -2.02 -10.87
C HIS A 551 22.23 -0.54 -11.29
N LEU A 552 23.36 0.15 -11.32
CA LEU A 552 23.42 1.54 -11.79
C LEU A 552 22.98 1.67 -13.25
N PHE A 553 23.41 0.77 -14.14
CA PHE A 553 23.04 0.83 -15.55
C PHE A 553 21.58 0.48 -15.80
N GLU A 554 21.06 -0.55 -15.13
CA GLU A 554 19.65 -0.93 -15.21
C GLU A 554 18.73 0.20 -14.71
N ALA A 555 19.12 0.88 -13.63
CA ALA A 555 18.41 2.04 -13.14
C ALA A 555 18.46 3.20 -14.15
N ARG A 556 19.61 3.49 -14.78
CA ARG A 556 19.72 4.54 -15.81
C ARG A 556 18.79 4.29 -16.98
N GLU A 557 18.75 3.07 -17.48
CA GLU A 557 17.85 2.68 -18.57
C GLU A 557 16.38 2.88 -18.19
N TYR A 558 16.01 2.43 -16.98
CA TYR A 558 14.65 2.59 -16.46
C TYR A 558 14.21 4.06 -16.38
N PHE A 559 15.04 4.93 -15.81
CA PHE A 559 14.68 6.35 -15.65
C PHE A 559 14.80 7.15 -16.95
N ALA A 560 15.64 6.73 -17.91
CA ALA A 560 15.72 7.37 -19.23
C ALA A 560 14.44 7.20 -20.06
N ALA A 561 13.71 6.09 -19.87
CA ALA A 561 12.46 5.82 -20.56
C ALA A 561 11.25 6.59 -20.01
N ARG A 562 11.43 7.40 -18.95
CA ARG A 562 10.33 8.08 -18.26
C ARG A 562 10.12 9.51 -18.73
N ASP A 563 8.86 9.93 -18.64
CA ASP A 563 8.46 11.32 -18.81
C ASP A 563 9.10 12.19 -17.71
N PRO A 564 9.97 13.15 -18.07
CA PRO A 564 10.57 14.08 -17.11
C PRO A 564 9.55 14.93 -16.34
N GLY A 565 8.29 15.01 -16.80
CA GLY A 565 7.20 15.69 -16.12
C GLY A 565 6.56 14.92 -14.95
N LYS A 566 6.87 13.62 -14.80
CA LYS A 566 6.35 12.76 -13.71
C LYS A 566 7.48 12.34 -12.77
N LEU A 567 7.99 13.29 -12.00
CA LEU A 567 9.17 13.11 -11.14
C LEU A 567 8.90 12.42 -9.79
N GLY A 568 7.63 12.28 -9.40
CA GLY A 568 7.21 11.70 -8.13
C GLY A 568 7.25 10.17 -8.11
N VAL A 569 7.36 9.57 -6.92
CA VAL A 569 7.50 8.11 -6.73
C VAL A 569 6.18 7.33 -6.63
N ALA A 570 5.06 7.94 -7.04
CA ALA A 570 3.73 7.35 -6.88
C ALA A 570 3.55 6.02 -7.65
N LEU A 571 4.15 5.92 -8.84
CA LEU A 571 4.06 4.72 -9.67
C LEU A 571 4.82 3.53 -9.04
N GLU A 572 5.99 3.78 -8.45
CA GLU A 572 6.76 2.76 -7.71
C GLU A 572 6.04 2.29 -6.45
N LEU A 573 5.27 3.19 -5.84
CA LEU A 573 4.46 2.85 -4.70
C LEU A 573 3.32 1.89 -5.11
N GLU A 574 2.69 2.16 -6.25
CA GLU A 574 1.65 1.29 -6.82
C GLU A 574 2.20 -0.09 -7.19
N ASN A 575 3.48 -0.22 -7.56
CA ASN A 575 4.10 -1.51 -7.87
C ASN A 575 4.08 -2.51 -6.70
N GLN A 576 3.99 -2.05 -5.45
CA GLN A 576 3.73 -2.95 -4.31
C GLN A 576 2.45 -3.79 -4.48
N THR A 577 1.45 -3.24 -5.15
CA THR A 577 0.18 -3.95 -5.42
C THR A 577 0.26 -4.87 -6.62
N SER A 578 1.22 -4.64 -7.52
CA SER A 578 1.45 -5.50 -8.70
C SER A 578 2.07 -6.85 -8.34
N THR A 579 2.65 -7.00 -7.15
CA THR A 579 3.24 -8.25 -6.66
C THR A 579 2.43 -8.92 -5.55
N GLY A 580 1.48 -8.22 -4.94
CA GLY A 580 0.46 -8.82 -4.07
C GLY A 580 -0.69 -9.44 -4.89
N VAL A 581 -1.30 -10.52 -4.41
CA VAL A 581 -2.44 -11.14 -5.10
C VAL A 581 -3.72 -10.33 -4.96
N ALA A 582 -4.64 -10.46 -5.92
CA ALA A 582 -5.88 -9.67 -5.96
C ALA A 582 -6.69 -9.77 -4.65
N SER A 583 -6.70 -10.94 -3.99
CA SER A 583 -7.36 -11.13 -2.70
C SER A 583 -6.73 -10.33 -1.55
N VAL A 584 -5.42 -10.04 -1.61
CA VAL A 584 -4.61 -9.50 -0.51
C VAL A 584 -4.50 -7.97 -0.55
N VAL A 585 -4.54 -7.33 -1.72
CA VAL A 585 -4.42 -5.87 -1.84
C VAL A 585 -5.20 -5.31 -3.02
N VAL A 586 -6.30 -4.58 -2.75
CA VAL A 586 -6.98 -3.75 -3.77
C VAL A 586 -6.49 -2.29 -3.74
N SER A 587 -5.73 -1.91 -2.70
CA SER A 587 -5.28 -0.53 -2.48
C SER A 587 -3.82 -0.45 -2.05
N PRO A 588 -2.99 0.39 -2.71
CA PRO A 588 -1.61 0.67 -2.29
C PRO A 588 -1.49 1.07 -0.81
N GLN A 589 -2.55 1.61 -0.20
CA GLN A 589 -2.55 2.05 1.21
C GLN A 589 -2.32 0.91 2.22
N LEU A 590 -2.72 -0.31 1.91
CA LEU A 590 -2.48 -1.49 2.76
C LEU A 590 -1.21 -2.22 2.35
N GLY A 591 -0.87 -2.19 1.06
CA GLY A 591 0.44 -2.60 0.55
C GLY A 591 1.56 -1.87 1.29
N THR A 592 1.44 -0.55 1.47
CA THR A 592 2.48 0.26 2.13
C THR A 592 2.63 -0.03 3.61
N VAL A 593 1.57 -0.45 4.29
CA VAL A 593 1.65 -0.87 5.69
C VAL A 593 2.48 -2.15 5.81
N LYS A 594 2.17 -3.17 5.00
CA LYS A 594 2.89 -4.44 5.02
C LYS A 594 4.32 -4.29 4.52
N ALA A 595 4.50 -3.55 3.43
CA ALA A 595 5.79 -3.25 2.83
C ALA A 595 6.72 -2.50 3.78
N ALA A 596 6.23 -1.43 4.41
CA ALA A 596 7.02 -0.70 5.38
C ALA A 596 7.27 -1.53 6.65
N SER A 597 6.32 -2.35 7.08
CA SER A 597 6.53 -3.25 8.23
C SER A 597 7.61 -4.29 7.95
N ALA A 598 7.60 -4.91 6.78
CA ALA A 598 8.64 -5.85 6.36
C ALA A 598 10.01 -5.16 6.24
N ALA A 599 10.05 -3.98 5.60
CA ALA A 599 11.28 -3.21 5.41
C ALA A 599 11.90 -2.69 6.71
N LEU A 600 11.06 -2.23 7.64
CA LEU A 600 11.52 -1.64 8.89
C LEU A 600 11.83 -2.68 9.95
N ALA A 601 11.07 -3.78 9.99
CA ALA A 601 11.30 -4.82 10.97
C ALA A 601 12.49 -5.71 10.59
N GLY A 602 12.69 -6.02 9.30
CA GLY A 602 13.61 -7.11 8.90
C GLY A 602 13.24 -8.45 9.54
N ILE A 603 12.04 -8.56 10.14
CA ILE A 603 11.57 -9.72 10.89
C ILE A 603 10.91 -10.66 9.90
N MET A 604 11.57 -11.78 9.63
CA MET A 604 10.90 -12.98 9.17
C MET A 604 9.83 -13.34 10.22
N PRO A 605 8.52 -13.36 9.88
CA PRO A 605 7.49 -13.65 10.86
C PRO A 605 7.75 -15.00 11.53
N ALA A 606 7.61 -15.05 12.86
CA ALA A 606 7.99 -16.21 13.66
C ALA A 606 7.41 -17.54 13.16
N TYR A 607 6.23 -17.54 12.54
CA TYR A 607 5.67 -18.76 11.97
C TYR A 607 6.52 -19.36 10.83
N VAL A 608 7.27 -18.54 10.08
CA VAL A 608 8.19 -19.03 9.04
C VAL A 608 9.35 -19.79 9.66
N SER A 609 9.94 -19.29 10.75
CA SER A 609 10.96 -20.04 11.52
C SER A 609 10.39 -21.30 12.20
N HIS A 610 9.08 -21.39 12.37
CA HIS A 610 8.39 -22.61 12.82
C HIS A 610 7.95 -23.51 11.65
N GLY A 611 8.48 -23.29 10.44
CA GLY A 611 8.19 -24.12 9.27
C GLY A 611 6.79 -23.95 8.68
N GLN A 612 6.11 -22.83 8.95
CA GLN A 612 4.79 -22.53 8.41
C GLN A 612 4.86 -21.51 7.26
N ALA A 613 4.01 -21.67 6.26
CA ALA A 613 3.80 -20.68 5.21
C ALA A 613 2.41 -20.06 5.32
N ASN A 614 2.35 -18.73 5.29
CA ASN A 614 1.10 -18.02 5.06
C ASN A 614 0.85 -17.90 3.54
N PHE A 615 0.45 -19.02 2.94
CA PHE A 615 0.01 -19.03 1.55
C PHE A 615 -1.15 -18.05 1.31
N THR A 616 -1.98 -17.74 2.31
CA THR A 616 -3.06 -16.76 2.13
C THR A 616 -2.55 -15.34 1.83
N SER A 617 -1.38 -14.97 2.35
CA SER A 617 -0.77 -13.67 2.09
C SER A 617 -0.04 -13.59 0.74
N ASP A 618 0.35 -14.74 0.20
CA ASP A 618 1.09 -14.91 -1.06
C ASP A 618 2.31 -13.96 -1.20
N ASP A 619 2.88 -13.51 -0.08
CA ASP A 619 4.03 -12.61 -0.08
C ASP A 619 5.28 -13.36 -0.55
N ARG A 620 5.89 -12.85 -1.62
CA ARG A 620 7.04 -13.46 -2.29
C ARG A 620 8.21 -13.71 -1.34
N THR A 621 8.48 -12.81 -0.39
CA THR A 621 9.57 -12.99 0.58
C THR A 621 9.20 -13.98 1.65
N MET A 622 7.94 -13.98 2.10
CA MET A 622 7.46 -14.99 3.04
C MET A 622 7.53 -16.39 2.45
N LEU A 623 7.13 -16.53 1.18
CA LEU A 623 7.23 -17.79 0.45
C LEU A 623 8.70 -18.18 0.24
N ARG A 624 9.56 -17.25 -0.21
CA ARG A 624 11.00 -17.54 -0.39
C ARG A 624 11.69 -17.92 0.92
N ALA A 625 11.42 -17.22 2.01
CA ALA A 625 11.97 -17.52 3.33
C ALA A 625 11.50 -18.89 3.82
N TYR A 626 10.21 -19.20 3.65
CA TYR A 626 9.67 -20.53 3.95
C TYR A 626 10.35 -21.63 3.11
N LEU A 627 10.54 -21.41 1.80
CA LEU A 627 11.18 -22.37 0.93
C LEU A 627 12.65 -22.60 1.30
N ALA A 628 13.37 -21.53 1.64
CA ALA A 628 14.75 -21.61 2.09
C ALA A 628 14.88 -22.36 3.43
N GLU A 629 13.93 -22.19 4.35
CA GLU A 629 13.95 -22.83 5.67
C GLU A 629 13.48 -24.30 5.64
N THR A 630 12.51 -24.64 4.80
CA THR A 630 11.81 -25.94 4.89
C THR A 630 12.09 -26.91 3.74
N ARG A 631 12.67 -26.45 2.63
CA ARG A 631 12.83 -27.25 1.40
C ARG A 631 14.30 -27.36 0.97
N ASP A 632 15.09 -28.05 1.81
CA ASP A 632 16.46 -28.42 1.48
C ASP A 632 16.55 -29.12 0.11
N GLY A 633 17.25 -28.50 -0.84
CA GLY A 633 17.48 -29.03 -2.18
C GLY A 633 16.63 -28.42 -3.30
N LEU A 634 15.66 -27.55 -3.00
CA LEU A 634 14.98 -26.77 -4.03
C LEU A 634 15.92 -25.66 -4.56
N GLY A 635 16.27 -25.71 -5.84
CA GLY A 635 17.15 -24.69 -6.44
C GLY A 635 16.45 -23.33 -6.61
N ASP A 636 17.22 -22.24 -6.58
CA ASP A 636 16.70 -20.85 -6.67
C ASP A 636 15.78 -20.63 -7.88
N ALA A 637 16.11 -21.22 -9.02
CA ALA A 637 15.32 -21.10 -10.25
C ALA A 637 13.95 -21.79 -10.13
N ASP A 638 13.87 -22.89 -9.38
CA ASP A 638 12.61 -23.62 -9.17
C ASP A 638 11.77 -22.95 -8.09
N ALA A 639 12.39 -22.43 -7.03
CA ALA A 639 11.73 -21.61 -6.03
C ALA A 639 11.13 -20.34 -6.65
N GLU A 640 11.89 -19.64 -7.50
CA GLU A 640 11.41 -18.48 -8.24
C GLU A 640 10.25 -18.84 -9.18
N ARG A 641 10.38 -19.92 -9.93
CA ARG A 641 9.33 -20.40 -10.83
C ARG A 641 8.04 -20.72 -10.07
N PHE A 642 8.15 -21.40 -8.93
CA PHE A 642 6.99 -21.69 -8.08
C PHE A 642 6.29 -20.42 -7.62
N VAL A 643 7.03 -19.45 -7.09
CA VAL A 643 6.47 -18.17 -6.63
C VAL A 643 5.77 -17.43 -7.77
N GLN A 644 6.37 -17.39 -8.96
CA GLN A 644 5.76 -16.75 -10.14
C GLN A 644 4.49 -17.48 -10.62
N GLU A 645 4.47 -18.82 -10.58
CA GLU A 645 3.28 -19.60 -10.88
C GLU A 645 2.15 -19.33 -9.90
N VAL A 646 2.45 -19.24 -8.59
CA VAL A 646 1.52 -18.84 -7.53
C VAL A 646 0.92 -17.47 -7.83
N ILE A 647 1.76 -16.42 -7.94
CA ILE A 647 1.31 -15.04 -8.16
C ILE A 647 0.47 -14.93 -9.45
N SER A 648 0.98 -15.46 -10.56
CA SER A 648 0.32 -15.36 -11.87
C SER A 648 -1.03 -16.08 -11.93
N THR A 649 -1.19 -17.18 -11.20
CA THR A 649 -2.48 -17.91 -11.15
C THR A 649 -3.48 -17.20 -10.24
N ARG A 650 -3.00 -16.55 -9.19
CA ARG A 650 -3.81 -15.81 -8.20
C ARG A 650 -4.33 -14.46 -8.69
N HIS A 651 -3.73 -13.91 -9.74
CA HIS A 651 -4.22 -12.69 -10.40
C HIS A 651 -5.32 -12.96 -11.43
N LEU A 652 -5.61 -14.22 -11.75
CA LEU A 652 -6.61 -14.55 -12.75
C LEU A 652 -8.01 -14.26 -12.23
N LYS A 653 -8.82 -13.57 -13.03
CA LYS A 653 -10.27 -13.52 -12.83
C LYS A 653 -10.84 -14.91 -13.08
N ARG A 654 -12.06 -15.20 -12.58
CA ARG A 654 -12.71 -16.51 -12.82
C ARG A 654 -12.72 -16.91 -14.29
N ALA A 655 -13.04 -16.01 -15.21
CA ALA A 655 -13.05 -16.33 -16.63
C ALA A 655 -11.68 -16.81 -17.12
N ASP A 656 -10.61 -16.06 -16.81
CA ASP A 656 -9.24 -16.39 -17.20
C ASP A 656 -8.74 -17.67 -16.51
N PHE A 657 -9.12 -17.89 -15.25
CA PHE A 657 -8.82 -19.13 -14.53
C PHE A 657 -9.51 -20.34 -15.18
N VAL A 658 -10.80 -20.22 -15.48
CA VAL A 658 -11.60 -21.27 -16.12
C VAL A 658 -11.03 -21.60 -17.49
N ASP A 659 -10.67 -20.61 -18.30
CA ASP A 659 -10.06 -20.84 -19.60
C ASP A 659 -8.70 -21.53 -19.48
N LYS A 660 -7.83 -21.05 -18.59
CA LYS A 660 -6.51 -21.65 -18.36
C LYS A 660 -6.60 -23.09 -17.84
N ALA A 661 -7.57 -23.37 -16.96
CA ALA A 661 -7.85 -24.70 -16.43
C ALA A 661 -8.43 -25.63 -17.50
N ALA A 662 -9.38 -25.14 -18.31
CA ALA A 662 -9.95 -25.91 -19.41
C ALA A 662 -8.88 -26.25 -20.45
N ASP A 663 -8.00 -25.32 -20.80
CA ASP A 663 -6.88 -25.56 -21.71
C ASP A 663 -5.90 -26.61 -21.16
N ALA A 664 -5.62 -26.57 -19.85
CA ALA A 664 -4.79 -27.57 -19.20
C ALA A 664 -5.44 -28.98 -19.22
N LEU A 665 -6.76 -29.07 -18.98
CA LEU A 665 -7.54 -30.32 -19.02
C LEU A 665 -7.67 -30.89 -20.46
N CYS A 666 -7.78 -30.02 -21.45
CA CYS A 666 -7.89 -30.36 -22.86
C CYS A 666 -6.52 -30.63 -23.52
N GLY A 667 -5.43 -30.19 -22.91
CA GLY A 667 -4.07 -30.40 -23.40
C GLY A 667 -3.48 -31.80 -23.11
N ALA A 668 -2.25 -32.02 -23.58
CA ALA A 668 -1.53 -33.29 -23.39
C ALA A 668 -1.32 -33.66 -21.90
N ALA A 669 -1.17 -32.65 -21.03
CA ALA A 669 -1.08 -32.86 -19.58
C ALA A 669 -2.40 -33.36 -18.98
N GLY A 670 -3.54 -32.82 -19.41
CA GLY A 670 -4.87 -33.29 -19.01
C GLY A 670 -5.20 -34.70 -19.52
N ALA A 671 -4.72 -35.04 -20.73
CA ALA A 671 -4.82 -36.40 -21.27
C ALA A 671 -4.06 -37.44 -20.42
N GLN A 672 -2.91 -37.06 -19.84
CA GLN A 672 -2.10 -37.91 -18.95
C GLN A 672 -2.62 -37.94 -17.50
N ALA A 673 -3.17 -36.83 -16.99
CA ALA A 673 -3.68 -36.72 -15.62
C ALA A 673 -5.03 -37.45 -15.40
N PHE A 674 -5.66 -37.90 -16.49
CA PHE A 674 -7.00 -38.50 -16.53
C PHE A 674 -7.17 -39.82 -15.74
N VAL A 675 -6.07 -40.36 -15.19
CA VAL A 675 -6.03 -41.65 -14.47
C VAL A 675 -6.19 -41.48 -12.95
N GLN A 676 -6.15 -40.26 -12.40
CA GLN A 676 -6.19 -40.04 -10.95
C GLN A 676 -7.58 -39.57 -10.48
N ASP A 677 -8.10 -40.22 -9.43
CA ASP A 677 -9.33 -39.82 -8.73
C ASP A 677 -9.20 -38.38 -8.21
N GLY A 678 -10.10 -37.49 -8.62
CA GLY A 678 -10.08 -36.09 -8.18
C GLY A 678 -11.08 -35.14 -8.86
N LEU A 679 -11.53 -35.45 -10.09
CA LEU A 679 -12.56 -34.67 -10.80
C LEU A 679 -13.99 -35.07 -10.37
N SER A 680 -14.92 -34.12 -10.46
CA SER A 680 -16.35 -34.43 -10.37
C SER A 680 -16.79 -35.35 -11.52
N PRO A 681 -17.87 -36.13 -11.36
CA PRO A 681 -18.36 -37.00 -12.43
C PRO A 681 -18.64 -36.25 -13.73
N GLY A 682 -19.31 -35.08 -13.66
CA GLY A 682 -19.65 -34.27 -14.84
C GLY A 682 -18.41 -33.75 -15.58
N LEU A 683 -17.46 -33.16 -14.83
CA LEU A 683 -16.21 -32.66 -15.41
C LEU A 683 -15.36 -33.79 -16.01
N ARG A 684 -15.32 -34.95 -15.35
CA ARG A 684 -14.65 -36.15 -15.86
C ARG A 684 -15.25 -36.57 -17.20
N ASP A 685 -16.58 -36.70 -17.30
CA ASP A 685 -17.22 -37.16 -18.53
C ASP A 685 -17.01 -36.16 -19.69
N ALA A 686 -17.06 -34.85 -19.40
CA ALA A 686 -16.80 -33.81 -20.39
C ALA A 686 -15.36 -33.86 -20.95
N VAL A 687 -14.36 -34.00 -20.08
CA VAL A 687 -12.95 -34.10 -20.51
C VAL A 687 -12.70 -35.42 -21.24
N ARG A 688 -13.34 -36.54 -20.85
CA ARG A 688 -13.27 -37.82 -21.59
C ARG A 688 -13.83 -37.66 -23.01
N ALA A 689 -14.98 -36.99 -23.14
CA ALA A 689 -15.61 -36.75 -24.42
C ALA A 689 -14.73 -35.88 -25.33
N TYR A 690 -14.06 -34.87 -24.76
CA TYR A 690 -13.10 -34.03 -25.50
C TYR A 690 -11.97 -34.87 -26.12
N HIS A 691 -11.27 -35.69 -25.31
CA HIS A 691 -10.15 -36.50 -25.78
C HIS A 691 -10.58 -37.66 -26.71
N ALA A 692 -11.83 -38.11 -26.62
CA ALA A 692 -12.39 -39.14 -27.49
C ALA A 692 -12.89 -38.61 -28.85
N GLY A 693 -13.25 -37.32 -28.93
CA GLY A 693 -13.95 -36.72 -30.08
C GLY A 693 -13.08 -35.84 -30.98
N ASN A 694 -11.78 -36.12 -31.11
CA ASN A 694 -10.79 -35.23 -31.72
C ASN A 694 -10.81 -35.23 -33.28
N GLU A 695 -11.99 -35.03 -33.88
CA GLU A 695 -12.11 -34.59 -35.28
C GLU A 695 -12.32 -33.05 -35.29
N GLU A 696 -11.54 -32.33 -36.10
CA GLU A 696 -11.25 -30.89 -35.99
C GLU A 696 -12.49 -29.96 -35.89
N ASP A 697 -13.66 -30.38 -36.38
CA ASP A 697 -14.88 -29.57 -36.39
C ASP A 697 -15.66 -29.56 -35.05
N GLY A 698 -15.44 -30.54 -34.16
CA GLY A 698 -16.18 -30.70 -32.89
C GLY A 698 -15.48 -30.14 -31.65
N ALA A 699 -14.19 -29.85 -31.73
CA ALA A 699 -13.35 -29.47 -30.60
C ALA A 699 -13.82 -28.21 -29.84
N PRO A 700 -14.31 -27.13 -30.48
CA PRO A 700 -14.79 -25.95 -29.75
C PRO A 700 -16.01 -26.24 -28.86
N ALA A 701 -16.95 -27.06 -29.34
CA ALA A 701 -18.15 -27.42 -28.58
C ALA A 701 -17.82 -28.33 -27.39
N LEU A 702 -16.90 -29.28 -27.58
CA LEU A 702 -16.44 -30.17 -26.51
C LEU A 702 -15.65 -29.40 -25.43
N ARG A 703 -14.78 -28.44 -25.82
CA ARG A 703 -14.11 -27.54 -24.86
C ARG A 703 -15.14 -26.72 -24.07
N MET A 704 -16.17 -26.21 -24.73
CA MET A 704 -17.23 -25.45 -24.07
C MET A 704 -17.99 -26.29 -23.02
N ALA A 705 -18.15 -27.59 -23.25
CA ALA A 705 -18.70 -28.50 -22.24
C ALA A 705 -17.78 -28.60 -21.01
N VAL A 706 -16.46 -28.71 -21.19
CA VAL A 706 -15.48 -28.69 -20.09
C VAL A 706 -15.57 -27.38 -19.30
N VAL A 707 -15.62 -26.23 -19.99
CA VAL A 707 -15.79 -24.90 -19.38
C VAL A 707 -17.08 -24.81 -18.56
N ARG A 708 -18.18 -25.37 -19.07
CA ARG A 708 -19.48 -25.37 -18.38
C ARG A 708 -19.42 -26.19 -17.09
N GLU A 709 -18.94 -27.43 -17.16
CA GLU A 709 -18.84 -28.30 -15.98
C GLU A 709 -17.87 -27.73 -14.94
N LEU A 710 -16.76 -27.10 -15.37
CA LEU A 710 -15.83 -26.43 -14.45
C LEU A 710 -16.49 -25.24 -13.76
N ASN A 711 -17.26 -24.43 -14.47
CA ASN A 711 -18.04 -23.34 -13.87
C ASN A 711 -19.06 -23.87 -12.85
N GLN A 712 -19.72 -24.98 -13.17
CA GLN A 712 -20.65 -25.63 -12.25
C GLN A 712 -19.94 -26.12 -10.98
N ASP A 713 -18.78 -26.76 -11.11
CA ASP A 713 -17.97 -27.18 -9.96
C ASP A 713 -17.51 -25.99 -9.11
N ILE A 714 -17.17 -24.87 -9.75
CA ILE A 714 -16.83 -23.61 -9.08
C ILE A 714 -18.05 -23.06 -8.31
N ASP A 715 -19.24 -23.05 -8.91
CA ASP A 715 -20.49 -22.56 -8.29
C ASP A 715 -20.97 -23.43 -7.14
N GLU A 716 -20.77 -24.75 -7.24
CA GLU A 716 -21.10 -25.71 -6.17
C GLU A 716 -20.00 -25.79 -5.09
N GLY A 717 -18.96 -24.96 -5.17
CA GLY A 717 -17.86 -24.91 -4.20
C GLY A 717 -16.97 -26.16 -4.21
N ARG A 718 -16.98 -26.94 -5.31
CA ARG A 718 -16.11 -28.09 -5.50
C ARG A 718 -14.70 -27.73 -5.95
N VAL A 719 -14.55 -26.57 -6.59
CA VAL A 719 -13.28 -25.96 -7.03
C VAL A 719 -13.24 -24.51 -6.54
N ASP A 720 -12.15 -24.14 -5.86
CA ASP A 720 -11.94 -22.77 -5.39
C ASP A 720 -11.36 -21.89 -6.50
N THR A 721 -11.80 -20.64 -6.58
CA THR A 721 -11.21 -19.65 -7.50
C THR A 721 -10.01 -18.96 -6.86
N PRO A 722 -9.11 -18.34 -7.65
CA PRO A 722 -7.86 -17.78 -7.13
C PRO A 722 -7.99 -16.56 -6.21
N VAL A 723 -9.20 -16.05 -6.01
CA VAL A 723 -9.52 -14.83 -5.27
C VAL A 723 -10.02 -15.11 -3.84
N ARG A 724 -10.24 -16.37 -3.44
CA ARG A 724 -10.82 -16.75 -2.14
C ARG A 724 -9.79 -17.10 -1.06
N GLY A 725 -8.65 -16.40 -0.98
CA GLY A 725 -7.59 -16.79 -0.02
C GLY A 725 -7.03 -18.19 -0.34
N VAL A 726 -6.34 -18.84 0.60
CA VAL A 726 -5.78 -20.20 0.36
C VAL A 726 -6.50 -21.23 1.22
N PRO A 727 -7.64 -21.77 0.75
CA PRO A 727 -8.29 -22.89 1.40
C PRO A 727 -7.42 -24.16 1.28
N ASP A 728 -7.72 -25.17 2.10
CA ASP A 728 -6.87 -26.37 2.19
C ASP A 728 -6.66 -27.09 0.86
N SER A 729 -7.64 -27.05 -0.04
CA SER A 729 -7.54 -27.56 -1.43
C SER A 729 -6.37 -26.92 -2.18
N VAL A 730 -6.26 -25.60 -2.11
CA VAL A 730 -5.21 -24.80 -2.77
C VAL A 730 -3.87 -24.98 -2.07
N ARG A 731 -3.87 -24.98 -0.73
CA ARG A 731 -2.67 -25.27 0.07
C ARG A 731 -2.06 -26.61 -0.33
N ARG A 732 -2.89 -27.66 -0.42
CA ARG A 732 -2.46 -29.00 -0.84
C ARG A 732 -1.88 -29.01 -2.26
N ALA A 733 -2.45 -28.25 -3.19
CA ALA A 733 -1.93 -28.13 -4.55
C ALA A 733 -0.54 -27.49 -4.57
N TYR A 734 -0.32 -26.45 -3.75
CA TYR A 734 0.99 -25.80 -3.59
C TYR A 734 2.03 -26.75 -2.99
N GLU A 735 1.69 -27.47 -1.92
CA GLU A 735 2.60 -28.43 -1.30
C GLU A 735 2.98 -29.56 -2.27
N ALA A 736 2.00 -30.13 -2.98
CA ALA A 736 2.26 -31.16 -3.99
C ALA A 736 3.13 -30.64 -5.16
N ARG A 737 3.00 -29.36 -5.52
CA ARG A 737 3.85 -28.71 -6.52
C ARG A 737 5.29 -28.61 -6.03
N LEU A 738 5.50 -28.18 -4.79
CA LEU A 738 6.81 -28.07 -4.17
C LEU A 738 7.49 -29.42 -4.03
N ASP A 739 6.77 -30.45 -3.62
CA ASP A 739 7.32 -31.82 -3.51
C ASP A 739 7.86 -32.34 -4.84
N ARG A 740 7.16 -32.08 -5.95
CA ARG A 740 7.62 -32.47 -7.29
C ARG A 740 8.86 -31.71 -7.73
N LEU A 741 8.89 -30.39 -7.52
CA LEU A 741 10.06 -29.58 -7.84
C LEU A 741 11.29 -30.05 -7.03
N ALA A 742 11.12 -30.31 -5.73
CA ALA A 742 12.18 -30.83 -4.87
C ALA A 742 12.67 -32.23 -5.30
N SER A 743 11.80 -33.06 -5.89
CA SER A 743 12.19 -34.35 -6.46
C SER A 743 13.00 -34.28 -7.76
N GLY A 744 13.23 -33.08 -8.32
CA GLY A 744 13.89 -32.87 -9.60
C GLY A 744 13.04 -33.27 -10.81
N ALA A 745 11.74 -33.57 -10.60
CA ALA A 745 10.80 -33.83 -11.67
C ALA A 745 10.51 -32.53 -12.42
N GLN A 746 10.74 -32.52 -13.74
CA GLN A 746 10.23 -31.45 -14.60
C GLN A 746 8.71 -31.45 -14.51
N PRO A 747 8.07 -30.35 -14.06
CA PRO A 747 6.63 -30.33 -14.01
C PRO A 747 6.07 -30.28 -15.43
N SER A 748 5.64 -31.43 -15.95
CA SER A 748 4.91 -31.52 -17.22
C SER A 748 3.47 -30.97 -17.11
N THR A 749 3.01 -30.70 -15.89
CA THR A 749 1.63 -30.35 -15.58
C THR A 749 1.54 -28.91 -15.07
N PRO A 750 0.64 -28.06 -15.58
CA PRO A 750 0.41 -26.71 -15.05
C PRO A 750 -0.18 -26.73 -13.63
N MET A 751 0.23 -25.82 -12.75
CA MET A 751 -0.26 -25.73 -11.35
C MET A 751 -1.78 -25.57 -11.24
N VAL A 752 -2.42 -24.91 -12.21
CA VAL A 752 -3.90 -24.79 -12.28
C VAL A 752 -4.59 -26.15 -12.34
N LEU A 753 -3.92 -27.18 -12.88
CA LEU A 753 -4.47 -28.53 -12.93
C LEU A 753 -4.40 -29.19 -11.55
N ASP A 754 -3.31 -29.01 -10.81
CA ASP A 754 -3.18 -29.50 -9.42
C ASP A 754 -4.18 -28.86 -8.47
N TRP A 755 -4.60 -27.64 -8.79
CA TRP A 755 -5.65 -26.92 -8.08
C TRP A 755 -7.03 -27.53 -8.33
N VAL A 756 -7.35 -27.85 -9.59
CA VAL A 756 -8.64 -28.44 -9.99
C VAL A 756 -8.72 -29.92 -9.57
N LEU A 757 -7.61 -30.64 -9.61
CA LEU A 757 -7.51 -32.04 -9.23
C LEU A 757 -7.38 -32.14 -7.70
N ARG A 758 -8.31 -32.84 -7.04
CA ARG A 758 -8.29 -33.10 -5.58
C ARG A 758 -7.21 -34.11 -5.18
N THR A 759 -5.97 -33.89 -5.58
CA THR A 759 -4.86 -34.83 -5.48
C THR A 759 -4.69 -35.32 -4.03
N PRO A 760 -4.87 -36.63 -3.75
CA PRO A 760 -4.51 -37.19 -2.45
C PRO A 760 -2.99 -37.37 -2.37
N VAL A 761 -2.37 -36.91 -1.28
CA VAL A 761 -0.97 -37.22 -0.98
C VAL A 761 -0.92 -38.57 -0.27
N ALA A 762 -0.02 -39.45 -0.71
CA ALA A 762 0.37 -40.62 0.08
C ALA A 762 0.93 -40.13 1.41
N ALA A 763 0.25 -40.49 2.51
CA ALA A 763 0.50 -40.00 3.87
C ALA A 763 1.99 -39.73 4.17
N VAL A 764 2.37 -38.46 4.23
CA VAL A 764 3.58 -38.04 4.93
C VAL A 764 3.27 -38.13 6.43
N PRO A 765 4.14 -38.70 7.27
CA PRO A 765 3.83 -38.89 8.68
C PRO A 765 3.60 -37.54 9.35
N LEU A 766 2.47 -37.41 10.06
CA LEU A 766 2.26 -36.38 11.08
C LEU A 766 3.34 -36.54 12.16
N THR A 767 4.49 -35.90 12.01
CA THR A 767 5.44 -35.75 13.11
C THR A 767 5.25 -34.40 13.79
N GLY A 768 4.36 -34.38 14.80
CA GLY A 768 4.23 -33.37 15.87
C GLY A 768 3.79 -31.96 15.43
N PHE A 769 2.86 -31.25 16.07
CA PHE A 769 2.43 -31.24 17.46
C PHE A 769 1.01 -30.64 17.55
N ALA A 770 0.33 -30.98 18.65
CA ALA A 770 -0.91 -30.38 19.13
C ALA A 770 -0.65 -29.07 19.89
#